data_AF-A0A9P0SSI5-F1
#
_entry.id   AF-A0A9P0SSI5-F1
#
_cell.length_a   1.000
_cell.length_b   1.000
_cell.length_c   1.000
_cell.angle_alpha   90.00
_cell.angle_beta   90.00
_cell.angle_gamma   90.00
#
_symmetry.space_group_name_H-M   'P 1'
#
loop_
_entity.id
_entity.type
_entity.pdbx_description
1 polymer ?
#
loop_
_entity_poly.entity_id
_entity_poly.type
_entity_poly.pdbx_seq_one_letter_code
_entity_poly.pdbx_strand_id
1 'polypeptide(L)'
;MSSASPPTVPGRQSGGDAKKTQPPSSIVTRNGARKAKIQTRARTAGTAKPSASVVAAKRKAQLKKKTTVETVLRDHYQITMDAKTKVKGPTGFVTEPRMVEHKCLWDENYPENPLRLISVINRCHELNLIEQCTEINPRAASKEEILNLHDVSVYSMMEKTHQNSDVEYLEDLSSCYDAVYIHPSTHELALIAAGSTIKLVDHLIKGDIQNGAAFVRPPGHHAMKAEPCGYCIYNNVALAAKHALQHGLTRILIVDWDVHHGQATQQMFYNDPRVVYFSIHRYEHGSFWPNLRQSNFDYIGEGKGEGFNFNVPLNQIGMKDADYLAIWYQLLLPMAYEFSPQLVIVSAGYDAAVGDSKGEMLITPACYATLTHLLMGVCSRIAVVLEGGYCPLSLAEGAALTLRTLLGHPPPMGEALTEPTDSIQESILNCIYAHKNHWKCFYQPTYSLYSDVKNVCDVDKDKHTVIVKWEGDETRPDKYPTRNCYPLQSIETKKNIAVRLRQLQLATDLTLTQYPVCYIYDEAMLKHKNICEPGHVECPQRIMRVHERHMDFGLLDRVHLLTARRATDEDILAVHSEKHLTRLKDLSSMKLRELHNSKDTYDSVYFHPDSLESATTAAGCVLQMVDSVLSGLAGSGVCVVRPPGHHADKSTPCGFCLINNVAIAAQYALKRVKRVLILDWDVHHGNGTQSITLDNEQILYISLHRYDNGTFFPQSRDADHTVVGTGKGKGFNVNIPWNKRGMGDAEYIAAFTQVVMPIAREYHPDLVLVSAGFDACFGDPIGGCKVSPECYGVMTHMLRSLAGGRVILCLEGGYNITSTSFAMAMCTKALLGDPIYTHYDSKASCNWSAIESINDVIKVHKKYWKNLKFQLALPIENVLENVSPKSTLEEGLANLTIGCTDGIHCGTDDEAEGSSKNTNTGSKDQSPKTDDSKPKTLVDFLSDNMQAIVDGEMFAVVPLPGCPHLDSLYAIPSDVNFQQGVKCTDCDHTIENWVCLHCYITACGRHINGHMASHYSTTHHPLSLSLADLSVWCYPCDAYVDNPLLYDAKNNAHKCKFGEEMPWCYKDGIHMG
;
A
#
# COMPACT_ATOMS: atom_id res chain seq x y z
N MET A 1 -23.13 49.25 -32.83
CA MET A 1 -23.08 50.72 -32.72
C MET A 1 -22.33 51.08 -31.44
N SER A 2 -21.30 51.92 -31.59
CA SER A 2 -20.49 52.72 -30.60
C SER A 2 -20.17 52.10 -29.22
N SER A 3 -18.94 51.76 -28.82
CA SER A 3 -17.64 52.48 -28.70
C SER A 3 -17.56 53.57 -27.60
N ALA A 4 -16.73 53.39 -26.57
CA ALA A 4 -15.76 54.40 -26.07
C ALA A 4 -14.92 53.90 -24.87
N SER A 5 -13.62 54.19 -24.93
CA SER A 5 -12.54 53.96 -23.97
C SER A 5 -12.43 55.10 -22.91
N PRO A 6 -11.60 54.98 -21.85
CA PRO A 6 -11.53 55.93 -20.74
C PRO A 6 -10.47 57.04 -20.93
N PRO A 7 -10.54 58.17 -20.16
CA PRO A 7 -9.68 59.33 -20.36
C PRO A 7 -8.40 59.32 -19.49
N THR A 8 -7.43 60.13 -19.93
CA THR A 8 -6.08 60.36 -19.39
C THR A 8 -5.86 61.82 -18.95
N VAL A 9 -5.16 62.01 -17.81
CA VAL A 9 -4.01 62.93 -17.51
C VAL A 9 -4.21 64.47 -17.56
N PRO A 10 -3.72 65.27 -16.55
CA PRO A 10 -2.38 65.94 -16.57
C PRO A 10 -1.71 66.05 -15.17
N GLY A 11 -0.41 66.13 -14.92
CA GLY A 11 0.77 66.56 -15.71
C GLY A 11 1.39 67.83 -15.09
N ARG A 12 2.58 67.77 -14.46
CA ARG A 12 3.57 68.88 -14.45
C ARG A 12 4.96 68.51 -13.89
N GLN A 13 5.94 69.18 -14.49
CA GLN A 13 7.39 69.00 -14.46
C GLN A 13 8.10 69.76 -13.32
N SER A 14 9.33 69.36 -12.98
CA SER A 14 10.61 70.10 -13.21
C SER A 14 11.68 69.82 -12.14
N GLY A 15 12.96 70.07 -12.51
CA GLY A 15 14.23 69.66 -11.88
C GLY A 15 14.39 69.97 -10.38
N GLY A 16 15.26 69.33 -9.61
CA GLY A 16 16.65 68.97 -9.90
C GLY A 16 17.56 69.84 -9.01
N ASP A 17 18.04 69.33 -7.86
CA ASP A 17 19.41 69.51 -7.36
C ASP A 17 19.65 68.95 -5.93
N ALA A 18 20.91 68.60 -5.69
CA ALA A 18 21.63 68.49 -4.40
C ALA A 18 21.56 67.18 -3.56
N LYS A 19 22.67 66.43 -3.66
CA LYS A 19 23.47 65.76 -2.60
C LYS A 19 22.75 65.43 -1.28
N LYS A 20 22.60 64.13 -0.99
CA LYS A 20 22.43 63.61 0.38
C LYS A 20 23.54 62.64 0.76
N THR A 21 24.32 63.10 1.73
CA THR A 21 25.29 62.41 2.57
C THR A 21 24.63 61.27 3.38
N GLN A 22 25.29 60.11 3.41
CA GLN A 22 25.00 59.01 4.34
C GLN A 22 25.42 59.37 5.78
N PRO A 23 24.66 58.96 6.81
CA PRO A 23 25.15 58.90 8.17
C PRO A 23 25.85 57.55 8.48
N PRO A 24 26.77 57.51 9.46
CA PRO A 24 27.73 56.42 9.63
C PRO A 24 27.23 55.25 10.50
N SER A 25 27.91 54.13 10.31
CA SER A 25 27.83 52.85 11.02
C SER A 25 28.04 52.92 12.54
N SER A 26 27.43 51.99 13.30
CA SER A 26 28.16 51.13 14.25
C SER A 26 27.26 50.14 15.01
N ILE A 27 27.11 48.88 14.55
CA ILE A 27 26.99 47.70 15.43
C ILE A 27 27.76 46.54 14.78
N VAL A 28 28.92 46.22 15.36
CA VAL A 28 29.79 45.10 14.98
C VAL A 28 29.32 43.86 15.73
N THR A 29 28.89 42.82 15.00
CA THR A 29 28.56 41.53 15.60
C THR A 29 29.82 40.76 15.99
N ARG A 30 29.76 40.01 17.09
CA ARG A 30 30.84 39.21 17.73
C ARG A 30 31.60 38.27 16.78
N ASN A 31 31.08 38.02 15.58
CA ASN A 31 31.70 37.17 14.55
C ASN A 31 32.71 37.91 13.66
N GLY A 32 32.63 39.24 13.55
CA GLY A 32 33.59 40.05 12.76
C GLY A 32 34.97 40.17 13.42
N ALA A 33 35.00 40.36 14.74
CA ALA A 33 36.24 40.48 15.51
C ALA A 33 37.05 39.17 15.60
N ARG A 34 36.41 38.01 15.42
CA ARG A 34 37.06 36.69 15.46
C ARG A 34 37.77 36.34 14.14
N LYS A 35 37.29 36.85 12.99
CA LYS A 35 37.94 36.69 11.68
C LYS A 35 39.18 37.58 11.51
N ALA A 36 39.16 38.80 12.04
CA ALA A 36 40.30 39.72 11.96
C ALA A 36 41.51 39.30 12.82
N LYS A 37 41.27 38.60 13.95
CA LYS A 37 42.34 38.10 14.85
C LYS A 37 43.06 36.84 14.36
N ILE A 38 42.48 36.13 13.38
CA ILE A 38 43.06 34.90 12.79
C ILE A 38 43.96 35.26 11.59
N GLN A 39 43.62 36.31 10.82
CA GLN A 39 44.42 36.73 9.66
C GLN A 39 45.76 37.40 10.01
N THR A 40 45.95 37.90 11.23
CA THR A 40 47.21 38.53 11.65
C THR A 40 48.22 37.56 12.29
N ARG A 41 47.84 36.31 12.59
CA ARG A 41 48.76 35.27 13.09
C ARG A 41 49.33 34.35 11.99
N ALA A 42 48.82 34.43 10.78
CA ALA A 42 49.22 33.56 9.66
C ALA A 42 50.40 34.11 8.82
N ARG A 43 50.98 35.26 9.19
CA ARG A 43 52.11 35.89 8.46
C ARG A 43 53.49 35.65 9.06
N THR A 44 53.64 34.77 10.04
CA THR A 44 54.93 34.49 10.71
C THR A 44 55.21 33.00 10.99
N ALA A 45 54.82 32.09 10.10
CA ALA A 45 55.29 30.70 10.17
C ALA A 45 55.65 30.18 8.78
N GLY A 46 56.95 30.07 8.55
CA GLY A 46 57.55 29.49 7.34
C GLY A 46 57.27 28.00 7.19
N THR A 47 57.48 27.56 5.96
CA THR A 47 57.39 26.21 5.40
C THR A 47 57.75 25.07 6.36
N ALA A 48 56.74 24.30 6.79
CA ALA A 48 56.91 22.97 7.39
C ALA A 48 55.88 22.00 6.78
N LYS A 49 56.35 20.84 6.30
CA LYS A 49 55.48 19.75 5.82
C LYS A 49 54.63 19.23 6.98
N PRO A 50 53.32 18.98 6.79
CA PRO A 50 52.44 18.54 7.87
C PRO A 50 52.83 17.14 8.35
N SER A 51 52.92 16.96 9.67
CA SER A 51 53.20 15.66 10.29
C SER A 51 52.11 14.63 9.96
N ALA A 52 52.47 13.34 9.99
CA ALA A 52 51.54 12.23 9.75
C ALA A 52 50.32 12.28 10.70
N SER A 53 50.49 12.80 11.91
CA SER A 53 49.39 13.01 12.88
C SER A 53 48.37 14.07 12.42
N VAL A 54 48.81 15.13 11.74
CA VAL A 54 47.94 16.19 11.20
C VAL A 54 47.25 15.72 9.91
N VAL A 55 47.91 14.91 9.10
CA VAL A 55 47.30 14.26 7.91
C VAL A 55 46.29 13.20 8.33
N ALA A 56 46.58 12.41 9.37
CA ALA A 56 45.65 11.46 9.95
C ALA A 56 44.45 12.17 10.62
N ALA A 57 44.67 13.28 11.33
CA ALA A 57 43.58 14.10 11.89
C ALA A 57 42.72 14.75 10.81
N LYS A 58 43.31 15.21 9.69
CA LYS A 58 42.56 15.70 8.52
C LYS A 58 41.78 14.60 7.81
N ARG A 59 42.35 13.39 7.66
CA ARG A 59 41.62 12.21 7.16
C ARG A 59 40.49 11.82 8.09
N LYS A 60 40.71 11.81 9.41
CA LYS A 60 39.67 11.52 10.42
C LYS A 60 38.58 12.59 10.46
N ALA A 61 38.92 13.86 10.19
CA ALA A 61 37.96 14.96 10.04
C ALA A 61 37.22 14.94 8.68
N GLN A 62 37.85 14.47 7.60
CA GLN A 62 37.21 14.23 6.30
C GLN A 62 36.31 12.99 6.33
N LEU A 63 36.71 11.92 7.04
CA LEU A 63 35.85 10.78 7.34
C LEU A 63 34.68 11.20 8.23
N LYS A 64 34.89 12.05 9.25
CA LYS A 64 33.80 12.67 10.05
C LYS A 64 32.92 13.65 9.26
N LYS A 65 33.41 14.25 8.16
CA LYS A 65 32.58 15.04 7.22
C LYS A 65 31.85 14.17 6.18
N LYS A 66 32.34 12.95 5.90
CA LYS A 66 31.58 11.91 5.17
C LYS A 66 30.60 11.14 6.07
N THR A 67 30.74 11.24 7.39
CA THR A 67 29.83 10.68 8.41
C THR A 67 29.14 11.75 9.26
N THR A 68 29.13 13.01 8.81
CA THR A 68 28.00 13.87 9.14
C THR A 68 26.83 13.31 8.37
N VAL A 69 26.05 12.47 9.04
CA VAL A 69 24.61 12.37 8.79
C VAL A 69 24.17 13.82 8.61
N GLU A 70 23.85 14.23 7.37
CA GLU A 70 23.03 15.40 7.18
C GLU A 70 21.80 15.12 8.04
N THR A 71 21.77 15.71 9.22
CA THR A 71 20.54 15.83 9.98
C THR A 71 19.77 16.84 9.15
N VAL A 72 19.13 16.36 8.08
CA VAL A 72 18.15 17.14 7.32
C VAL A 72 17.13 17.51 8.37
N LEU A 73 17.21 18.75 8.83
CA LEU A 73 16.30 19.29 9.82
C LEU A 73 14.98 19.45 9.06
N ARG A 74 14.20 18.39 9.09
CA ARG A 74 13.01 18.24 8.27
C ARG A 74 11.90 19.05 8.91
N ASP A 75 11.35 19.99 8.16
CA ASP A 75 10.13 20.66 8.58
C ASP A 75 8.98 19.65 8.50
N HIS A 76 8.39 19.34 9.66
CA HIS A 76 7.27 18.42 9.81
C HIS A 76 6.02 18.89 9.06
N TYR A 77 5.92 20.18 8.73
CA TYR A 77 4.80 20.77 8.01
C TYR A 77 5.11 21.01 6.53
N GLN A 78 6.27 20.61 6.01
CA GLN A 78 6.64 20.90 4.62
C GLN A 78 5.62 20.36 3.62
N ILE A 79 5.18 19.11 3.79
CA ILE A 79 4.19 18.49 2.88
C ILE A 79 2.87 19.26 2.96
N THR A 80 2.42 19.60 4.16
CA THR A 80 1.19 20.39 4.34
C THR A 80 1.31 21.78 3.72
N MET A 81 2.47 22.42 3.86
CA MET A 81 2.76 23.71 3.26
C MET A 81 2.80 23.63 1.73
N ASP A 82 3.38 22.57 1.17
CA ASP A 82 3.38 22.33 -0.28
C ASP A 82 1.96 22.07 -0.79
N ALA A 83 1.10 21.45 0.02
CA ALA A 83 -0.31 21.21 -0.29
C ALA A 83 -1.15 22.50 -0.40
N LYS A 84 -0.66 23.63 0.13
CA LYS A 84 -1.33 24.95 0.04
C LYS A 84 -1.78 25.27 -1.38
N THR A 85 -0.92 25.08 -2.37
CA THR A 85 -1.19 25.39 -3.78
C THR A 85 -1.71 24.20 -4.58
N LYS A 86 -1.83 23.02 -3.97
CA LYS A 86 -2.27 21.80 -4.64
C LYS A 86 -3.78 21.68 -4.53
N VAL A 87 -4.47 21.99 -5.61
CA VAL A 87 -5.92 21.83 -5.72
C VAL A 87 -6.24 20.70 -6.69
N LYS A 88 -7.46 20.19 -6.64
CA LYS A 88 -7.95 19.21 -7.61
C LYS A 88 -7.67 19.68 -9.05
N GLY A 89 -6.88 18.90 -9.78
CA GLY A 89 -6.57 19.13 -11.19
C GLY A 89 -7.62 18.53 -12.14
N PRO A 90 -7.45 18.73 -13.45
CA PRO A 90 -8.37 18.20 -14.45
C PRO A 90 -8.26 16.68 -14.55
N THR A 91 -9.38 16.04 -14.92
CA THR A 91 -9.45 14.61 -15.27
C THR A 91 -9.29 14.46 -16.78
N GLY A 92 -8.31 13.68 -17.22
CA GLY A 92 -8.09 13.37 -18.63
C GLY A 92 -9.03 12.28 -19.13
N PHE A 93 -9.44 12.37 -20.39
CA PHE A 93 -10.22 11.34 -21.06
C PHE A 93 -9.69 11.06 -22.46
N VAL A 94 -9.49 9.78 -22.78
CA VAL A 94 -9.09 9.35 -24.13
C VAL A 94 -9.94 8.17 -24.59
N THR A 95 -10.43 8.26 -25.82
CA THR A 95 -11.08 7.18 -26.56
C THR A 95 -10.89 7.42 -28.07
N GLU A 96 -11.11 6.40 -28.89
CA GLU A 96 -11.09 6.50 -30.34
C GLU A 96 -12.37 5.86 -30.91
N PRO A 97 -13.28 6.66 -31.51
CA PRO A 97 -14.54 6.14 -32.04
C PRO A 97 -14.37 4.99 -33.04
N ARG A 98 -13.29 4.96 -33.83
CA ARG A 98 -13.02 3.87 -34.80
C ARG A 98 -12.76 2.51 -34.14
N MET A 99 -12.54 2.44 -32.83
CA MET A 99 -12.41 1.17 -32.11
C MET A 99 -13.66 0.28 -32.23
N VAL A 100 -14.82 0.83 -32.62
CA VAL A 100 -16.03 0.07 -32.93
C VAL A 100 -15.97 -0.71 -34.25
N GLU A 101 -14.98 -0.43 -35.11
CA GLU A 101 -14.74 -1.20 -36.33
C GLU A 101 -14.15 -2.58 -36.01
N HIS A 102 -13.45 -2.73 -34.89
CA HIS A 102 -12.92 -4.01 -34.41
C HIS A 102 -14.04 -4.90 -33.88
N LYS A 103 -14.37 -5.95 -34.65
CA LYS A 103 -15.39 -6.95 -34.33
C LYS A 103 -15.03 -8.32 -34.93
N CYS A 104 -15.58 -9.37 -34.34
CA CYS A 104 -15.47 -10.73 -34.88
C CYS A 104 -16.29 -10.83 -36.19
N LEU A 105 -15.66 -11.30 -37.28
CA LEU A 105 -16.31 -11.39 -38.60
C LEU A 105 -17.13 -12.66 -38.81
N TRP A 106 -16.88 -13.68 -37.99
CA TRP A 106 -17.47 -15.01 -38.13
C TRP A 106 -18.45 -15.38 -37.00
N ASP A 107 -18.53 -14.56 -35.95
CA ASP A 107 -19.46 -14.75 -34.84
C ASP A 107 -19.99 -13.41 -34.33
N GLU A 108 -21.23 -13.08 -34.66
CA GLU A 108 -21.88 -11.82 -34.26
C GLU A 108 -22.18 -11.75 -32.76
N ASN A 109 -22.22 -12.89 -32.07
CA ASN A 109 -22.52 -12.97 -30.64
C ASN A 109 -21.27 -12.97 -29.76
N TYR A 110 -20.09 -12.79 -30.35
CA TYR A 110 -18.83 -12.81 -29.62
C TYR A 110 -18.82 -11.79 -28.46
N PRO A 111 -18.40 -12.15 -27.23
CA PRO A 111 -18.53 -11.28 -26.06
C PRO A 111 -17.74 -9.97 -26.17
N GLU A 112 -16.51 -10.06 -26.69
CA GLU A 112 -15.70 -8.89 -27.00
C GLU A 112 -16.20 -8.29 -28.32
N ASN A 113 -17.02 -7.25 -28.23
CA ASN A 113 -17.65 -6.62 -29.38
C ASN A 113 -17.82 -5.10 -29.20
N PRO A 114 -18.15 -4.36 -30.29
CA PRO A 114 -18.28 -2.90 -30.26
C PRO A 114 -19.29 -2.33 -29.26
N LEU A 115 -20.35 -3.08 -28.93
CA LEU A 115 -21.41 -2.60 -28.03
C LEU A 115 -20.87 -2.27 -26.64
N ARG A 116 -19.76 -2.90 -26.23
CA ARG A 116 -19.07 -2.61 -24.97
C ARG A 116 -18.68 -1.14 -24.86
N LEU A 117 -17.88 -0.65 -25.81
CA LEU A 117 -17.43 0.75 -25.81
C LEU A 117 -18.58 1.70 -26.11
N ILE A 118 -19.46 1.37 -27.05
CA ILE A 118 -20.63 2.20 -27.38
C ILE A 118 -21.49 2.46 -26.13
N SER A 119 -21.76 1.41 -25.34
CA SER A 119 -22.59 1.54 -24.14
C SER A 119 -21.92 2.39 -23.07
N VAL A 120 -20.61 2.22 -22.85
CA VAL A 120 -19.83 3.05 -21.91
C VAL A 120 -19.87 4.53 -22.31
N ILE A 121 -19.57 4.83 -23.58
CA ILE A 121 -19.54 6.21 -24.09
C ILE A 121 -20.92 6.86 -23.99
N ASN A 122 -21.98 6.15 -24.42
CA ASN A 122 -23.35 6.63 -24.31
C ASN A 122 -23.72 6.95 -22.86
N ARG A 123 -23.42 6.04 -21.93
CA ARG A 123 -23.74 6.25 -20.51
C ARG A 123 -22.99 7.43 -19.92
N CYS A 124 -21.73 7.64 -20.32
CA CYS A 124 -20.97 8.80 -19.88
C CYS A 124 -21.55 10.12 -20.44
N HIS A 125 -22.03 10.15 -21.68
CA HIS A 125 -22.74 11.31 -22.24
C HIS A 125 -24.10 11.55 -21.56
N GLU A 126 -24.86 10.50 -21.26
CA GLU A 126 -26.13 10.62 -20.51
C GLU A 126 -25.93 11.30 -19.15
N LEU A 127 -24.80 11.06 -18.51
CA LEU A 127 -24.41 11.66 -17.23
C LEU A 127 -23.55 12.93 -17.39
N ASN A 128 -23.33 13.40 -18.63
CA ASN A 128 -22.50 14.57 -18.97
C ASN A 128 -21.09 14.52 -18.36
N LEU A 129 -20.44 13.35 -18.37
CA LEU A 129 -19.14 13.13 -17.72
C LEU A 129 -17.96 13.41 -18.66
N ILE A 130 -18.05 13.03 -19.93
CA ILE A 130 -16.97 13.22 -20.90
C ILE A 130 -16.73 14.72 -21.13
N GLU A 131 -17.81 15.50 -21.16
CA GLU A 131 -17.82 16.95 -21.35
C GLU A 131 -17.14 17.70 -20.20
N GLN A 132 -17.01 17.07 -19.03
CA GLN A 132 -16.29 17.62 -17.87
C GLN A 132 -14.79 17.28 -17.88
N CYS A 133 -14.36 16.37 -18.76
CA CYS A 133 -12.99 15.92 -18.85
C CYS A 133 -12.15 16.80 -19.78
N THR A 134 -10.84 16.81 -19.57
CA THR A 134 -9.88 17.29 -20.56
C THR A 134 -9.67 16.21 -21.60
N GLU A 135 -10.11 16.48 -22.83
CA GLU A 135 -9.92 15.58 -23.96
C GLU A 135 -8.43 15.41 -24.28
N ILE A 136 -8.01 14.16 -24.43
CA ILE A 136 -6.68 13.79 -24.88
C ILE A 136 -6.85 13.08 -26.22
N ASN A 137 -6.31 13.67 -27.28
CA ASN A 137 -6.37 13.06 -28.61
C ASN A 137 -5.71 11.68 -28.59
N PRO A 138 -6.37 10.62 -29.11
CA PRO A 138 -5.76 9.30 -29.21
C PRO A 138 -4.54 9.31 -30.15
N ARG A 139 -3.66 8.33 -30.00
CA ARG A 139 -2.53 8.11 -30.92
C ARG A 139 -2.19 6.63 -31.02
N ALA A 140 -1.59 6.23 -32.15
CA ALA A 140 -0.94 4.93 -32.26
C ALA A 140 0.36 4.90 -31.41
N ALA A 141 0.63 3.76 -30.77
CA ALA A 141 1.94 3.42 -30.25
C ALA A 141 2.90 3.21 -31.42
N SER A 142 4.13 3.68 -31.25
CA SER A 142 5.21 3.39 -32.19
C SER A 142 5.66 1.94 -32.06
N LYS A 143 6.27 1.40 -33.12
CA LYS A 143 6.89 0.06 -33.09
C LYS A 143 7.89 -0.07 -31.94
N GLU A 144 8.70 0.94 -31.69
CA GLU A 144 9.67 0.96 -30.58
C GLU A 144 8.98 0.86 -29.22
N GLU A 145 7.87 1.57 -29.02
CA GLU A 145 7.09 1.47 -27.79
C GLU A 145 6.58 0.05 -27.56
N ILE A 146 6.03 -0.61 -28.60
CA ILE A 146 5.55 -2.00 -28.53
C ILE A 146 6.69 -2.97 -28.20
N LEU A 147 7.84 -2.83 -28.87
CA LEU A 147 9.01 -3.71 -28.70
C LEU A 147 9.68 -3.61 -27.33
N ASN A 148 9.28 -2.67 -26.46
CA ASN A 148 9.76 -2.64 -25.08
C ASN A 148 9.34 -3.88 -24.27
N LEU A 149 8.20 -4.48 -24.60
CA LEU A 149 7.62 -5.62 -23.87
C LEU A 149 7.17 -6.76 -24.78
N HIS A 150 6.92 -6.50 -26.07
CA HIS A 150 6.46 -7.48 -27.04
C HIS A 150 7.58 -7.87 -28.02
N ASP A 151 7.58 -9.11 -28.44
CA ASP A 151 8.49 -9.64 -29.44
C ASP A 151 8.15 -9.11 -30.84
N VAL A 152 9.18 -8.98 -31.68
CA VAL A 152 9.03 -8.49 -33.06
C VAL A 152 8.13 -9.39 -33.91
N SER A 153 8.04 -10.68 -33.58
CA SER A 153 7.16 -11.64 -34.24
C SER A 153 5.69 -11.26 -34.13
N VAL A 154 5.21 -10.85 -32.95
CA VAL A 154 3.81 -10.42 -32.73
C VAL A 154 3.48 -9.18 -33.54
N TYR A 155 4.36 -8.18 -33.51
CA TYR A 155 4.20 -6.97 -34.32
C TYR A 155 4.12 -7.31 -35.81
N SER A 156 5.08 -8.09 -36.30
CA SER A 156 5.18 -8.44 -37.73
C SER A 156 4.03 -9.32 -38.20
N MET A 157 3.48 -10.17 -37.32
CA MET A 157 2.29 -10.96 -37.58
C MET A 157 1.07 -10.03 -37.72
N MET A 158 0.82 -9.15 -36.75
CA MET A 158 -0.34 -8.25 -36.78
C MET A 158 -0.25 -7.23 -37.94
N GLU A 159 0.94 -6.78 -38.28
CA GLU A 159 1.16 -5.91 -39.45
C GLU A 159 0.69 -6.58 -40.76
N LYS A 160 0.86 -7.90 -40.90
CA LYS A 160 0.38 -8.66 -42.08
C LYS A 160 -1.14 -8.85 -42.12
N THR A 161 -1.82 -8.76 -40.98
CA THR A 161 -3.28 -8.89 -40.92
C THR A 161 -3.98 -7.55 -41.20
N HIS A 162 -3.25 -6.44 -41.12
CA HIS A 162 -3.79 -5.10 -41.36
C HIS A 162 -4.34 -4.97 -42.79
N GLN A 163 -5.59 -4.51 -42.90
CA GLN A 163 -6.34 -4.35 -44.16
C GLN A 163 -6.49 -5.64 -44.97
N ASN A 164 -6.17 -6.80 -44.40
CA ASN A 164 -6.39 -8.10 -45.05
C ASN A 164 -7.88 -8.47 -44.96
N SER A 165 -8.53 -8.63 -46.12
CA SER A 165 -9.95 -8.98 -46.21
C SER A 165 -10.23 -10.48 -46.35
N ASP A 166 -9.20 -11.33 -46.29
CA ASP A 166 -9.34 -12.79 -46.33
C ASP A 166 -9.82 -13.31 -44.96
N VAL A 167 -11.15 -13.46 -44.84
CA VAL A 167 -11.80 -13.88 -43.58
C VAL A 167 -11.37 -15.29 -43.16
N GLU A 168 -11.14 -16.20 -44.11
CA GLU A 168 -10.73 -17.57 -43.80
C GLU A 168 -9.31 -17.57 -43.22
N TYR A 169 -8.38 -16.85 -43.86
CA TYR A 169 -7.03 -16.67 -43.31
C TYR A 169 -7.03 -16.05 -41.90
N LEU A 170 -7.86 -15.02 -41.68
CA LEU A 170 -7.95 -14.36 -40.38
C LEU A 170 -8.56 -15.26 -39.31
N GLU A 171 -9.58 -16.05 -39.63
CA GLU A 171 -10.17 -17.03 -38.70
C GLU A 171 -9.16 -18.14 -38.39
N ASP A 172 -8.45 -18.66 -39.39
CA ASP A 172 -7.47 -19.73 -39.21
C ASP A 172 -6.28 -19.26 -38.36
N LEU A 173 -5.78 -18.04 -38.58
CA LEU A 173 -4.75 -17.44 -37.73
C LEU A 173 -5.25 -17.18 -36.31
N SER A 174 -6.50 -16.69 -36.17
CA SER A 174 -7.11 -16.47 -34.85
C SER A 174 -7.21 -17.79 -34.07
N SER A 175 -7.51 -18.90 -34.74
CA SER A 175 -7.59 -20.23 -34.13
C SER A 175 -6.26 -20.72 -33.55
N CYS A 176 -5.11 -20.11 -33.90
CA CYS A 176 -3.83 -20.48 -33.30
C CYS A 176 -3.64 -19.92 -31.88
N TYR A 177 -4.53 -19.03 -31.41
CA TYR A 177 -4.38 -18.30 -30.16
C TYR A 177 -5.63 -18.43 -29.28
N ASP A 178 -5.42 -18.52 -27.98
CA ASP A 178 -6.50 -18.76 -27.04
C ASP A 178 -7.39 -17.52 -26.86
N ALA A 179 -8.68 -17.69 -27.14
CA ALA A 179 -9.71 -16.65 -27.07
C ALA A 179 -9.32 -15.35 -27.81
N VAL A 180 -8.87 -15.43 -29.07
CA VAL A 180 -8.55 -14.27 -29.91
C VAL A 180 -9.41 -14.27 -31.18
N TYR A 181 -9.74 -13.08 -31.67
CA TYR A 181 -10.18 -12.88 -33.05
C TYR A 181 -9.37 -11.74 -33.69
N ILE A 182 -9.14 -11.84 -34.99
CA ILE A 182 -8.41 -10.85 -35.78
C ILE A 182 -9.32 -10.31 -36.88
N HIS A 183 -9.32 -8.99 -37.03
CA HIS A 183 -10.06 -8.19 -37.98
C HIS A 183 -9.06 -7.34 -38.80
N PRO A 184 -9.38 -6.91 -40.05
CA PRO A 184 -8.51 -6.03 -40.83
C PRO A 184 -8.02 -4.75 -40.10
N SER A 185 -8.78 -4.27 -39.11
CA SER A 185 -8.43 -3.09 -38.31
C SER A 185 -7.76 -3.41 -36.96
N THR A 186 -7.59 -4.69 -36.59
CA THR A 186 -7.02 -5.11 -35.28
C THR A 186 -5.67 -4.47 -35.00
N HIS A 187 -4.73 -4.53 -35.95
CA HIS A 187 -3.39 -4.01 -35.74
C HIS A 187 -3.39 -2.49 -35.48
N GLU A 188 -4.05 -1.71 -36.32
CA GLU A 188 -4.14 -0.25 -36.16
C GLU A 188 -4.81 0.13 -34.84
N LEU A 189 -5.95 -0.48 -34.53
CA LEU A 189 -6.73 -0.13 -33.33
C LEU A 189 -6.05 -0.60 -32.04
N ALA A 190 -5.32 -1.73 -32.06
CA ALA A 190 -4.48 -2.16 -30.95
C ALA A 190 -3.31 -1.20 -30.70
N LEU A 191 -2.67 -0.69 -31.76
CA LEU A 191 -1.65 0.37 -31.62
C LEU A 191 -2.27 1.63 -31.02
N ILE A 192 -3.49 2.02 -31.44
CA ILE A 192 -4.17 3.20 -30.89
C ILE A 192 -4.57 2.98 -29.43
N ALA A 193 -5.03 1.80 -29.04
CA ALA A 193 -5.32 1.47 -27.64
C ALA A 193 -4.07 1.61 -26.75
N ALA A 194 -2.96 1.00 -27.16
CA ALA A 194 -1.70 1.10 -26.44
C ALA A 194 -1.15 2.54 -26.38
N GLY A 195 -1.11 3.22 -27.53
CA GLY A 195 -0.58 4.59 -27.63
C GLY A 195 -1.42 5.63 -26.88
N SER A 196 -2.75 5.45 -26.86
CA SER A 196 -3.66 6.28 -26.07
C SER A 196 -3.45 6.10 -24.57
N THR A 197 -3.23 4.85 -24.13
CA THR A 197 -2.93 4.53 -22.73
C THR A 197 -1.59 5.12 -22.29
N ILE A 198 -0.55 4.98 -23.11
CA ILE A 198 0.76 5.61 -22.87
C ILE A 198 0.61 7.13 -22.80
N LYS A 199 -0.15 7.74 -23.72
CA LYS A 199 -0.36 9.18 -23.76
C LYS A 199 -1.10 9.70 -22.52
N LEU A 200 -2.11 8.98 -22.04
CA LEU A 200 -2.78 9.31 -20.78
C LEU A 200 -1.77 9.37 -19.61
N VAL A 201 -0.91 8.35 -19.50
CA VAL A 201 0.13 8.29 -18.46
C VAL A 201 1.19 9.38 -18.62
N ASP A 202 1.60 9.71 -19.83
CA ASP A 202 2.51 10.82 -20.12
C ASP A 202 1.95 12.17 -19.59
N HIS A 203 0.67 12.45 -19.83
CA HIS A 203 0.00 13.64 -19.29
C HIS A 203 -0.05 13.65 -17.74
N LEU A 204 -0.20 12.49 -17.08
CA LEU A 204 -0.15 12.37 -15.61
C LEU A 204 1.26 12.65 -15.06
N ILE A 205 2.29 12.15 -15.74
CA ILE A 205 3.69 12.36 -15.34
C ILE A 205 4.08 13.83 -15.47
N LYS A 206 3.67 14.47 -16.58
CA LYS A 206 3.87 15.90 -16.84
C LYS A 206 3.08 16.80 -15.88
N GLY A 207 2.00 16.29 -15.30
CA GLY A 207 1.10 17.04 -14.44
C GLY A 207 0.09 17.91 -15.19
N ASP A 208 -0.13 17.62 -16.48
CA ASP A 208 -1.15 18.27 -17.31
C ASP A 208 -2.57 17.92 -16.83
N ILE A 209 -2.72 16.72 -16.25
CA ILE A 209 -3.92 16.20 -15.61
C ILE A 209 -3.58 15.58 -14.25
N GLN A 210 -4.56 15.51 -13.35
CA GLN A 210 -4.39 14.85 -12.05
C GLN A 210 -4.60 13.35 -12.15
N ASN A 211 -5.65 12.93 -12.85
CA ASN A 211 -6.08 11.55 -13.04
C ASN A 211 -6.74 11.43 -14.42
N GLY A 212 -7.14 10.24 -14.85
CA GLY A 212 -7.93 10.10 -16.07
C GLY A 212 -8.28 8.67 -16.46
N ALA A 213 -9.05 8.55 -17.54
CA ALA A 213 -9.53 7.29 -18.06
C ALA A 213 -9.23 7.13 -19.56
N ALA A 214 -8.79 5.92 -19.94
CA ALA A 214 -8.65 5.45 -21.31
C ALA A 214 -9.70 4.37 -21.57
N PHE A 215 -10.80 4.75 -22.22
CA PHE A 215 -11.83 3.80 -22.64
C PHE A 215 -11.50 3.31 -24.05
N VAL A 216 -10.71 2.25 -24.08
CA VAL A 216 -10.08 1.70 -25.29
C VAL A 216 -10.49 0.25 -25.54
N ARG A 217 -10.39 -0.18 -26.80
CA ARG A 217 -10.49 -1.57 -27.24
C ARG A 217 -9.57 -1.78 -28.45
N PRO A 218 -8.92 -2.95 -28.63
CA PRO A 218 -9.00 -4.16 -27.79
C PRO A 218 -8.35 -4.00 -26.38
N PRO A 219 -8.68 -4.88 -25.43
CA PRO A 219 -8.04 -4.94 -24.11
C PRO A 219 -6.56 -5.35 -24.20
N GLY A 220 -5.84 -5.38 -23.07
CA GLY A 220 -4.39 -5.58 -23.03
C GLY A 220 -3.84 -6.56 -21.99
N HIS A 221 -4.44 -6.74 -20.81
CA HIS A 221 -3.77 -7.39 -19.67
C HIS A 221 -3.36 -8.86 -19.86
N HIS A 222 -3.90 -9.57 -20.87
CA HIS A 222 -3.51 -10.94 -21.25
C HIS A 222 -2.48 -11.01 -22.39
N ALA A 223 -2.17 -9.90 -23.07
CA ALA A 223 -1.28 -9.91 -24.24
C ALA A 223 0.15 -10.27 -23.84
N MET A 224 0.57 -11.47 -24.19
CA MET A 224 1.85 -12.06 -23.82
C MET A 224 2.99 -11.43 -24.62
N LYS A 225 4.23 -11.66 -24.17
CA LYS A 225 5.43 -11.18 -24.88
C LYS A 225 5.47 -11.62 -26.35
N ALA A 226 5.08 -12.85 -26.66
CA ALA A 226 5.25 -13.44 -28.00
C ALA A 226 3.94 -13.93 -28.65
N GLU A 227 2.78 -13.68 -28.05
CA GLU A 227 1.48 -14.10 -28.58
C GLU A 227 0.32 -13.22 -28.09
N PRO A 228 -0.71 -12.97 -28.93
CA PRO A 228 -1.99 -12.45 -28.44
C PRO A 228 -2.73 -13.53 -27.64
N CYS A 229 -3.55 -13.13 -26.68
CA CYS A 229 -4.30 -14.04 -25.83
C CYS A 229 -5.49 -13.30 -25.20
N GLY A 230 -6.62 -13.97 -24.99
CA GLY A 230 -7.72 -13.44 -24.18
C GLY A 230 -8.23 -12.09 -24.66
N TYR A 231 -8.51 -11.97 -25.96
CA TYR A 231 -8.91 -10.73 -26.64
C TYR A 231 -7.84 -9.64 -26.73
N CYS A 232 -6.69 -9.83 -26.09
CA CYS A 232 -5.64 -8.84 -25.98
C CYS A 232 -4.56 -9.04 -27.06
N ILE A 233 -4.15 -7.94 -27.68
CA ILE A 233 -3.13 -7.94 -28.75
C ILE A 233 -1.80 -7.36 -28.26
N TYR A 234 -1.85 -6.18 -27.62
CA TYR A 234 -0.71 -5.55 -26.94
C TYR A 234 -1.11 -5.18 -25.52
N ASN A 235 -0.18 -5.33 -24.58
CA ASN A 235 -0.46 -5.07 -23.17
C ASN A 235 -0.45 -3.56 -22.87
N ASN A 236 -1.62 -2.93 -22.99
CA ASN A 236 -1.83 -1.49 -22.82
C ASN A 236 -1.27 -0.95 -21.49
N VAL A 237 -1.65 -1.60 -20.38
CA VAL A 237 -1.29 -1.18 -19.02
C VAL A 237 0.19 -1.39 -18.74
N ALA A 238 0.75 -2.54 -19.14
CA ALA A 238 2.17 -2.80 -18.94
C ALA A 238 3.06 -1.87 -19.77
N LEU A 239 2.69 -1.57 -21.02
CA LEU A 239 3.40 -0.61 -21.86
C LEU A 239 3.40 0.79 -21.24
N ALA A 240 2.27 1.22 -20.66
CA ALA A 240 2.17 2.51 -19.98
C ALA A 240 2.97 2.54 -18.67
N ALA A 241 2.98 1.46 -17.88
CA ALA A 241 3.85 1.33 -16.70
C ALA A 241 5.33 1.36 -17.08
N LYS A 242 5.73 0.64 -18.14
CA LYS A 242 7.10 0.66 -18.68
C LYS A 242 7.52 2.06 -19.13
N HIS A 243 6.63 2.77 -19.81
CA HIS A 243 6.84 4.18 -20.19
C HIS A 243 7.05 5.05 -18.95
N ALA A 244 6.23 4.90 -17.91
CA ALA A 244 6.39 5.65 -16.66
C ALA A 244 7.72 5.37 -15.94
N LEU A 245 8.19 4.12 -15.93
CA LEU A 245 9.51 3.75 -15.41
C LEU A 245 10.64 4.42 -16.21
N GLN A 246 10.53 4.47 -17.53
CA GLN A 246 11.49 5.15 -18.41
C GLN A 246 11.50 6.68 -18.20
N HIS A 247 10.42 7.24 -17.66
CA HIS A 247 10.29 8.66 -17.33
C HIS A 247 10.50 8.96 -15.83
N GLY A 248 11.16 8.05 -15.11
CA GLY A 248 11.73 8.32 -13.78
C GLY A 248 10.83 7.98 -12.59
N LEU A 249 9.64 7.40 -12.81
CA LEU A 249 8.90 6.81 -11.69
C LEU A 249 9.56 5.52 -11.22
N THR A 250 9.49 5.25 -9.92
CA THR A 250 10.16 4.11 -9.27
C THR A 250 9.23 3.23 -8.43
N ARG A 251 7.98 3.66 -8.23
CA ARG A 251 6.95 2.92 -7.50
C ARG A 251 5.63 3.07 -8.21
N ILE A 252 5.22 2.04 -8.94
CA ILE A 252 3.98 2.00 -9.71
C ILE A 252 3.13 0.87 -9.14
N LEU A 253 1.88 1.14 -8.84
CA LEU A 253 0.92 0.11 -8.45
C LEU A 253 -0.01 -0.15 -9.62
N ILE A 254 -0.05 -1.39 -10.10
CA ILE A 254 -1.05 -1.86 -11.06
C ILE A 254 -2.11 -2.62 -10.28
N VAL A 255 -3.36 -2.14 -10.32
CA VAL A 255 -4.51 -2.81 -9.73
C VAL A 255 -5.36 -3.39 -10.85
N ASP A 256 -5.38 -4.70 -10.97
CA ASP A 256 -6.22 -5.43 -11.90
C ASP A 256 -7.44 -5.98 -11.17
N TRP A 257 -8.58 -5.35 -11.40
CA TRP A 257 -9.87 -5.79 -10.85
C TRP A 257 -10.73 -6.50 -11.89
N ASP A 258 -10.21 -6.72 -13.11
CA ASP A 258 -10.86 -7.58 -14.10
C ASP A 258 -11.02 -8.98 -13.50
N VAL A 259 -12.14 -9.64 -13.79
CA VAL A 259 -12.42 -10.95 -13.19
C VAL A 259 -11.46 -12.04 -13.69
N HIS A 260 -10.69 -11.79 -14.74
CA HIS A 260 -9.66 -12.70 -15.23
C HIS A 260 -8.27 -12.26 -14.76
N HIS A 261 -7.39 -13.23 -14.50
CA HIS A 261 -6.01 -12.92 -14.16
C HIS A 261 -5.28 -12.32 -15.35
N GLY A 262 -4.75 -11.10 -15.26
CA GLY A 262 -3.84 -10.51 -16.24
C GLY A 262 -2.44 -11.13 -16.23
N GLN A 263 -2.32 -12.43 -16.56
CA GLN A 263 -1.09 -13.23 -16.48
C GLN A 263 0.09 -12.60 -17.22
N ALA A 264 -0.15 -11.92 -18.34
CA ALA A 264 0.92 -11.27 -19.09
C ALA A 264 1.47 -10.05 -18.34
N THR A 265 0.60 -9.28 -17.71
CA THR A 265 0.99 -8.13 -16.87
C THR A 265 1.83 -8.60 -15.68
N GLN A 266 1.43 -9.69 -15.01
CA GLN A 266 2.24 -10.37 -14.00
C GLN A 266 3.65 -10.71 -14.53
N GLN A 267 3.73 -11.41 -15.65
CA GLN A 267 5.02 -11.85 -16.21
C GLN A 267 5.93 -10.69 -16.61
N MET A 268 5.39 -9.58 -17.10
CA MET A 268 6.18 -8.41 -17.53
C MET A 268 6.92 -7.70 -16.38
N PHE A 269 6.45 -7.87 -15.13
CA PHE A 269 7.02 -7.21 -13.95
C PHE A 269 7.41 -8.17 -12.81
N TYR A 270 7.38 -9.49 -13.06
CA TYR A 270 7.54 -10.53 -12.04
C TYR A 270 8.83 -10.40 -11.21
N ASN A 271 9.87 -9.76 -11.77
CA ASN A 271 11.19 -9.60 -11.15
C ASN A 271 11.52 -8.14 -10.80
N ASP A 272 10.56 -7.21 -10.96
CA ASP A 272 10.78 -5.76 -10.81
C ASP A 272 10.08 -5.19 -9.56
N PRO A 273 10.81 -4.91 -8.46
CA PRO A 273 10.21 -4.37 -7.22
C PRO A 273 9.69 -2.93 -7.35
N ARG A 274 9.91 -2.28 -8.49
CA ARG A 274 9.38 -0.94 -8.75
C ARG A 274 7.91 -0.98 -9.13
N VAL A 275 7.38 -2.15 -9.47
CA VAL A 275 5.98 -2.34 -9.84
C VAL A 275 5.36 -3.37 -8.90
N VAL A 276 4.32 -2.97 -8.17
CA VAL A 276 3.43 -3.94 -7.53
C VAL A 276 2.34 -4.26 -8.53
N TYR A 277 2.18 -5.53 -8.88
CA TYR A 277 1.02 -6.02 -9.61
C TYR A 277 0.05 -6.69 -8.62
N PHE A 278 -1.20 -6.25 -8.62
CA PHE A 278 -2.24 -6.75 -7.72
C PHE A 278 -3.47 -7.16 -8.54
N SER A 279 -3.80 -8.44 -8.61
CA SER A 279 -4.89 -8.96 -9.42
C SER A 279 -5.92 -9.73 -8.60
N ILE A 280 -7.19 -9.39 -8.77
CA ILE A 280 -8.34 -10.10 -8.17
C ILE A 280 -9.08 -10.79 -9.28
N HIS A 281 -9.17 -12.12 -9.27
CA HIS A 281 -9.71 -12.85 -10.41
C HIS A 281 -10.42 -14.12 -9.99
N ARG A 282 -11.47 -14.50 -10.72
CA ARG A 282 -12.07 -15.84 -10.63
C ARG A 282 -10.99 -16.86 -10.95
N TYR A 283 -10.88 -17.86 -10.08
CA TYR A 283 -9.86 -18.89 -10.18
C TYR A 283 -10.48 -20.28 -10.07
N GLU A 284 -11.39 -20.49 -9.10
CA GLU A 284 -12.02 -21.79 -8.82
C GLU A 284 -10.98 -22.92 -8.83
N HIS A 285 -9.91 -22.70 -8.07
CA HIS A 285 -8.75 -23.60 -7.99
C HIS A 285 -8.09 -23.88 -9.35
N GLY A 286 -8.06 -22.93 -10.28
CA GLY A 286 -7.46 -23.09 -11.61
C GLY A 286 -8.39 -23.73 -12.64
N SER A 287 -9.65 -24.04 -12.31
CA SER A 287 -10.63 -24.53 -13.28
C SER A 287 -11.24 -23.41 -14.15
N PHE A 288 -11.12 -22.14 -13.72
CA PHE A 288 -11.51 -21.00 -14.53
C PHE A 288 -10.37 -20.48 -15.41
N TRP A 289 -10.73 -20.02 -16.61
CA TRP A 289 -9.79 -19.48 -17.60
C TRP A 289 -8.98 -18.30 -17.01
N PRO A 290 -7.65 -18.22 -17.21
CA PRO A 290 -6.82 -18.98 -18.18
C PRO A 290 -6.26 -20.31 -17.67
N ASN A 291 -6.80 -20.87 -16.58
CA ASN A 291 -6.45 -22.20 -16.05
C ASN A 291 -5.00 -22.36 -15.55
N LEU A 292 -4.34 -21.26 -15.24
CA LEU A 292 -2.91 -21.24 -14.92
C LEU A 292 -2.63 -21.46 -13.43
N ARG A 293 -1.71 -22.37 -13.12
CA ARG A 293 -1.21 -22.55 -11.74
C ARG A 293 -0.58 -21.27 -11.19
N GLN A 294 0.01 -20.47 -12.06
CA GLN A 294 0.72 -19.22 -11.73
C GLN A 294 -0.21 -18.06 -11.36
N SER A 295 -1.52 -18.22 -11.54
CA SER A 295 -2.53 -17.26 -11.08
C SER A 295 -2.87 -17.43 -9.59
N ASN A 296 -2.32 -18.44 -8.91
CA ASN A 296 -2.64 -18.66 -7.50
C ASN A 296 -1.86 -17.72 -6.56
N PHE A 297 -2.31 -17.63 -5.30
CA PHE A 297 -1.82 -16.68 -4.29
C PHE A 297 -0.34 -16.85 -3.90
N ASP A 298 0.24 -18.03 -4.11
CA ASP A 298 1.61 -18.37 -3.75
C ASP A 298 2.65 -18.02 -4.82
N TYR A 299 2.22 -17.46 -5.97
CA TYR A 299 3.09 -16.89 -6.98
C TYR A 299 3.31 -15.40 -6.71
N ILE A 300 4.33 -15.09 -5.90
CA ILE A 300 4.53 -13.75 -5.33
C ILE A 300 5.58 -12.89 -6.04
N GLY A 301 6.10 -13.33 -7.19
CA GLY A 301 7.25 -12.73 -7.86
C GLY A 301 8.52 -13.55 -7.66
N GLU A 302 9.63 -13.14 -8.27
CA GLU A 302 10.93 -13.80 -8.08
C GLU A 302 12.09 -12.79 -8.05
N GLY A 303 13.23 -13.23 -7.51
CA GLY A 303 14.44 -12.42 -7.42
C GLY A 303 14.16 -11.11 -6.68
N LYS A 304 14.41 -9.97 -7.34
CA LYS A 304 14.16 -8.66 -6.73
C LYS A 304 12.67 -8.31 -6.64
N GLY A 305 11.81 -8.94 -7.44
CA GLY A 305 10.36 -8.69 -7.46
C GLY A 305 9.58 -9.61 -6.50
N GLU A 306 10.26 -10.49 -5.76
CA GLU A 306 9.61 -11.36 -4.78
C GLU A 306 8.87 -10.55 -3.71
N GLY A 307 7.58 -10.86 -3.52
CA GLY A 307 6.65 -10.13 -2.67
C GLY A 307 5.93 -8.95 -3.35
N PHE A 308 6.20 -8.65 -4.63
CA PHE A 308 5.58 -7.54 -5.37
C PHE A 308 4.50 -7.99 -6.36
N ASN A 309 4.15 -9.28 -6.39
CA ASN A 309 3.06 -9.81 -7.20
C ASN A 309 1.97 -10.41 -6.30
N PHE A 310 0.80 -9.77 -6.24
CA PHE A 310 -0.33 -10.22 -5.46
C PHE A 310 -1.40 -10.83 -6.36
N ASN A 311 -1.63 -12.13 -6.21
CA ASN A 311 -2.76 -12.83 -6.82
C ASN A 311 -3.82 -13.12 -5.75
N VAL A 312 -5.03 -12.62 -5.96
CA VAL A 312 -6.20 -12.87 -5.09
C VAL A 312 -7.19 -13.77 -5.84
N PRO A 313 -7.00 -15.11 -5.76
CA PRO A 313 -7.84 -16.06 -6.47
C PRO A 313 -9.21 -16.19 -5.81
N LEU A 314 -10.29 -15.90 -6.55
CA LEU A 314 -11.66 -16.11 -6.11
C LEU A 314 -12.07 -17.55 -6.41
N ASN A 315 -12.14 -18.38 -5.37
CA ASN A 315 -12.44 -19.81 -5.48
C ASN A 315 -13.94 -20.13 -5.46
N GLN A 316 -14.80 -19.12 -5.55
CA GLN A 316 -16.24 -19.25 -5.61
C GLN A 316 -16.83 -18.11 -6.45
N ILE A 317 -17.85 -18.41 -7.26
CA ILE A 317 -18.68 -17.40 -7.93
C ILE A 317 -19.64 -16.70 -6.96
N GLY A 318 -20.27 -15.61 -7.40
CA GLY A 318 -21.29 -14.91 -6.63
C GLY A 318 -20.74 -13.97 -5.54
N MET A 319 -19.45 -13.64 -5.58
CA MET A 319 -18.83 -12.65 -4.70
C MET A 319 -19.49 -11.28 -4.87
N LYS A 320 -19.68 -10.55 -3.77
CA LYS A 320 -20.41 -9.27 -3.70
C LYS A 320 -19.50 -8.13 -3.28
N ASP A 321 -20.09 -6.94 -3.14
CA ASP A 321 -19.42 -5.73 -2.65
C ASP A 321 -18.66 -5.95 -1.33
N ALA A 322 -19.22 -6.75 -0.41
CA ALA A 322 -18.56 -7.05 0.88
C ALA A 322 -17.26 -7.84 0.71
N ASP A 323 -17.22 -8.80 -0.23
CA ASP A 323 -16.02 -9.60 -0.51
C ASP A 323 -14.91 -8.72 -1.10
N TYR A 324 -15.24 -7.87 -2.07
CA TYR A 324 -14.27 -6.97 -2.70
C TYR A 324 -13.78 -5.89 -1.74
N LEU A 325 -14.67 -5.30 -0.95
CA LEU A 325 -14.25 -4.33 0.06
C LEU A 325 -13.38 -4.98 1.15
N ALA A 326 -13.60 -6.25 1.49
CA ALA A 326 -12.70 -6.98 2.38
C ALA A 326 -11.29 -7.10 1.79
N ILE A 327 -11.15 -7.41 0.49
CA ILE A 327 -9.84 -7.42 -0.19
C ILE A 327 -9.17 -6.04 -0.07
N TRP A 328 -9.93 -4.96 -0.27
CA TRP A 328 -9.41 -3.59 -0.14
C TRP A 328 -8.88 -3.31 1.26
N TYR A 329 -9.68 -3.58 2.28
CA TYR A 329 -9.37 -3.23 3.66
C TYR A 329 -8.30 -4.12 4.28
N GLN A 330 -8.29 -5.42 3.95
CA GLN A 330 -7.45 -6.41 4.59
C GLN A 330 -6.12 -6.63 3.87
N LEU A 331 -6.07 -6.39 2.55
CA LEU A 331 -4.91 -6.72 1.72
C LEU A 331 -4.37 -5.52 0.94
N LEU A 332 -5.18 -4.94 0.04
CA LEU A 332 -4.70 -3.93 -0.92
C LEU A 332 -4.30 -2.60 -0.25
N LEU A 333 -5.20 -1.98 0.53
CA LEU A 333 -4.92 -0.66 1.11
C LEU A 333 -3.77 -0.69 2.12
N PRO A 334 -3.69 -1.65 3.07
CA PRO A 334 -2.53 -1.75 3.96
C PRO A 334 -1.20 -1.78 3.20
N MET A 335 -1.09 -2.65 2.19
CA MET A 335 0.09 -2.75 1.33
C MET A 335 0.33 -1.45 0.54
N ALA A 336 -0.71 -0.87 -0.05
CA ALA A 336 -0.56 0.28 -0.93
C ALA A 336 -0.13 1.55 -0.16
N TYR A 337 -0.57 1.74 1.08
CA TYR A 337 -0.07 2.82 1.94
C TYR A 337 1.39 2.58 2.36
N GLU A 338 1.81 1.34 2.61
CA GLU A 338 3.22 0.99 2.86
C GLU A 338 4.09 1.21 1.61
N PHE A 339 3.60 0.83 0.43
CA PHE A 339 4.30 0.98 -0.84
C PHE A 339 4.41 2.45 -1.29
N SER A 340 3.39 3.27 -1.00
CA SER A 340 3.31 4.68 -1.37
C SER A 340 3.63 4.92 -2.86
N PRO A 341 2.77 4.43 -3.78
CA PRO A 341 3.00 4.52 -5.22
C PRO A 341 2.99 5.97 -5.72
N GLN A 342 3.81 6.24 -6.73
CA GLN A 342 3.87 7.53 -7.44
C GLN A 342 2.88 7.63 -8.60
N LEU A 343 2.37 6.48 -9.05
CA LEU A 343 1.35 6.31 -10.07
C LEU A 343 0.58 5.02 -9.76
N VAL A 344 -0.73 5.07 -9.91
CA VAL A 344 -1.59 3.89 -9.92
C VAL A 344 -2.18 3.73 -11.32
N ILE A 345 -2.09 2.54 -11.88
CA ILE A 345 -2.77 2.19 -13.14
C ILE A 345 -3.77 1.08 -12.82
N VAL A 346 -5.03 1.27 -13.20
CA VAL A 346 -6.09 0.30 -12.99
C VAL A 346 -6.36 -0.41 -14.31
N SER A 347 -6.10 -1.71 -14.36
CA SER A 347 -6.63 -2.62 -15.38
C SER A 347 -8.11 -2.83 -15.06
N ALA A 348 -8.96 -2.06 -15.73
CA ALA A 348 -10.35 -1.87 -15.34
C ALA A 348 -11.31 -2.72 -16.17
N GLY A 349 -11.38 -4.00 -15.83
CA GLY A 349 -12.46 -4.90 -16.26
C GLY A 349 -13.72 -4.69 -15.45
N TYR A 350 -14.89 -4.89 -16.05
CA TYR A 350 -16.18 -4.80 -15.34
C TYR A 350 -16.99 -6.10 -15.45
N ASP A 351 -16.30 -7.21 -15.69
CA ASP A 351 -16.85 -8.57 -15.79
C ASP A 351 -17.01 -9.24 -14.43
N ALA A 352 -16.50 -8.67 -13.34
CA ALA A 352 -16.93 -9.03 -12.00
C ALA A 352 -18.27 -8.36 -11.58
N ALA A 353 -18.82 -7.51 -12.44
CA ALA A 353 -20.08 -6.83 -12.16
C ALA A 353 -21.30 -7.75 -12.33
N VAL A 354 -22.38 -7.43 -11.61
CA VAL A 354 -23.63 -8.18 -11.67
C VAL A 354 -24.12 -8.33 -13.12
N GLY A 355 -24.44 -9.57 -13.50
CA GLY A 355 -25.01 -9.92 -14.80
C GLY A 355 -24.00 -10.29 -15.88
N ASP A 356 -22.70 -10.17 -15.62
CA ASP A 356 -21.68 -10.69 -16.53
C ASP A 356 -21.72 -12.22 -16.59
N SER A 357 -21.75 -12.77 -17.81
CA SER A 357 -21.87 -14.20 -18.05
C SER A 357 -20.57 -14.99 -17.87
N LYS A 358 -19.42 -14.32 -17.86
CA LYS A 358 -18.12 -14.94 -17.68
C LYS A 358 -17.67 -14.86 -16.23
N GLY A 359 -17.76 -13.68 -15.62
CA GLY A 359 -17.31 -13.51 -14.24
C GLY A 359 -18.23 -14.13 -13.20
N GLU A 360 -19.55 -14.09 -13.42
CA GLU A 360 -20.56 -14.64 -12.49
C GLU A 360 -20.45 -14.14 -11.03
N MET A 361 -19.81 -12.99 -10.86
CA MET A 361 -19.78 -12.24 -9.60
C MET A 361 -20.99 -11.30 -9.52
N LEU A 362 -21.16 -10.65 -8.38
CA LEU A 362 -22.32 -9.84 -8.03
C LEU A 362 -21.93 -8.44 -7.52
N ILE A 363 -20.78 -7.91 -7.96
CA ILE A 363 -20.39 -6.55 -7.62
C ILE A 363 -21.40 -5.58 -8.24
N THR A 364 -21.89 -4.64 -7.45
CA THR A 364 -22.76 -3.58 -7.96
C THR A 364 -21.95 -2.51 -8.68
N PRO A 365 -22.50 -1.85 -9.73
CA PRO A 365 -21.81 -0.73 -10.38
C PRO A 365 -21.35 0.38 -9.41
N ALA A 366 -22.11 0.64 -8.34
CA ALA A 366 -21.76 1.62 -7.32
C ALA A 366 -20.49 1.26 -6.51
N CYS A 367 -20.18 -0.03 -6.40
CA CYS A 367 -18.98 -0.49 -5.70
C CYS A 367 -17.70 -0.01 -6.41
N TYR A 368 -17.62 -0.06 -7.74
CA TYR A 368 -16.45 0.42 -8.50
C TYR A 368 -16.11 1.89 -8.22
N ALA A 369 -17.13 2.74 -8.01
CA ALA A 369 -16.92 4.11 -7.58
C ALA A 369 -16.27 4.19 -6.18
N THR A 370 -16.65 3.31 -5.26
CA THR A 370 -16.03 3.21 -3.94
C THR A 370 -14.59 2.69 -4.03
N LEU A 371 -14.33 1.64 -4.81
CA LEU A 371 -12.99 1.08 -5.03
C LEU A 371 -12.03 2.13 -5.60
N THR A 372 -12.49 2.88 -6.61
CA THR A 372 -11.77 4.01 -7.21
C THR A 372 -11.48 5.10 -6.20
N HIS A 373 -12.50 5.50 -5.43
CA HIS A 373 -12.37 6.55 -4.42
C HIS A 373 -11.31 6.16 -3.38
N LEU A 374 -11.29 4.93 -2.89
CA LEU A 374 -10.29 4.48 -1.90
C LEU A 374 -8.86 4.51 -2.47
N LEU A 375 -8.66 4.15 -3.74
CA LEU A 375 -7.36 4.25 -4.42
C LEU A 375 -6.88 5.70 -4.57
N MET A 376 -7.79 6.65 -4.80
CA MET A 376 -7.46 8.09 -4.86
C MET A 376 -6.87 8.64 -3.56
N GLY A 377 -7.10 7.96 -2.42
CA GLY A 377 -6.48 8.29 -1.14
C GLY A 377 -5.04 7.80 -1.00
N VAL A 378 -4.67 6.77 -1.77
CA VAL A 378 -3.30 6.22 -1.83
C VAL A 378 -2.44 7.04 -2.77
N CYS A 379 -2.95 7.37 -3.95
CA CYS A 379 -2.24 8.15 -4.95
C CYS A 379 -3.21 9.04 -5.74
N SER A 380 -2.86 10.30 -5.90
CA SER A 380 -3.66 11.23 -6.71
C SER A 380 -3.53 11.00 -8.22
N ARG A 381 -2.40 10.42 -8.67
CA ARG A 381 -2.14 10.07 -10.06
C ARG A 381 -2.67 8.67 -10.35
N ILE A 382 -3.88 8.62 -10.89
CA ILE A 382 -4.56 7.38 -11.29
C ILE A 382 -4.88 7.42 -12.78
N ALA A 383 -4.51 6.36 -13.49
CA ALA A 383 -5.00 6.05 -14.83
C ALA A 383 -5.94 4.83 -14.77
N VAL A 384 -7.17 4.96 -15.26
CA VAL A 384 -8.11 3.84 -15.40
C VAL A 384 -8.15 3.41 -16.86
N VAL A 385 -7.88 2.15 -17.17
CA VAL A 385 -7.76 1.64 -18.54
C VAL A 385 -8.77 0.51 -18.72
N LEU A 386 -9.69 0.65 -19.67
CA LEU A 386 -10.74 -0.35 -19.89
C LEU A 386 -10.15 -1.69 -20.37
N GLU A 387 -10.49 -2.79 -19.67
CA GLU A 387 -10.12 -4.17 -20.02
C GLU A 387 -11.38 -4.97 -20.44
N GLY A 388 -11.84 -5.94 -19.64
CA GLY A 388 -13.02 -6.78 -19.86
C GLY A 388 -14.36 -6.16 -19.42
N GLY A 389 -15.37 -7.01 -19.22
CA GLY A 389 -16.77 -6.62 -19.00
C GLY A 389 -17.65 -6.85 -20.23
N TYR A 390 -18.55 -7.82 -20.14
CA TYR A 390 -19.31 -8.38 -21.26
C TYR A 390 -20.83 -8.34 -21.05
N CYS A 391 -21.30 -7.81 -19.92
CA CYS A 391 -22.66 -7.30 -19.75
C CYS A 391 -22.69 -5.78 -19.99
N PRO A 392 -23.11 -5.28 -21.18
CA PRO A 392 -22.96 -3.88 -21.53
C PRO A 392 -23.67 -2.90 -20.58
N LEU A 393 -24.80 -3.31 -19.99
CA LEU A 393 -25.53 -2.49 -19.02
C LEU A 393 -24.73 -2.29 -17.72
N SER A 394 -24.13 -3.37 -17.20
CA SER A 394 -23.37 -3.34 -15.95
C SER A 394 -22.01 -2.65 -16.16
N LEU A 395 -21.33 -3.00 -17.26
CA LEU A 395 -20.10 -2.36 -17.72
C LEU A 395 -20.27 -0.84 -17.85
N ALA A 396 -21.29 -0.40 -18.58
CA ALA A 396 -21.49 1.03 -18.84
C ALA A 396 -21.75 1.82 -17.56
N GLU A 397 -22.57 1.27 -16.66
CA GLU A 397 -22.82 1.92 -15.36
C GLU A 397 -21.55 1.97 -14.50
N GLY A 398 -20.83 0.85 -14.37
CA GLY A 398 -19.61 0.78 -13.56
C GLY A 398 -18.51 1.72 -14.07
N ALA A 399 -18.30 1.76 -15.39
CA ALA A 399 -17.32 2.65 -16.02
C ALA A 399 -17.71 4.13 -15.87
N ALA A 400 -18.98 4.48 -16.05
CA ALA A 400 -19.45 5.84 -15.86
C ALA A 400 -19.34 6.30 -14.40
N LEU A 401 -19.69 5.44 -13.43
CA LEU A 401 -19.53 5.77 -12.01
C LEU A 401 -18.07 5.87 -11.59
N THR A 402 -17.17 5.09 -12.21
CA THR A 402 -15.72 5.23 -12.07
C THR A 402 -15.23 6.59 -12.56
N LEU A 403 -15.62 7.00 -13.78
CA LEU A 403 -15.26 8.32 -14.34
C LEU A 403 -15.83 9.47 -13.49
N ARG A 404 -17.07 9.32 -13.00
CA ARG A 404 -17.70 10.29 -12.10
C ARG A 404 -16.89 10.46 -10.80
N THR A 405 -16.34 9.39 -10.24
CA THR A 405 -15.47 9.46 -9.06
C THR A 405 -14.13 10.13 -9.39
N LEU A 406 -13.51 9.83 -10.54
CA LEU A 406 -12.28 10.53 -10.97
C LEU A 406 -12.49 12.05 -11.11
N LEU A 407 -13.67 12.45 -11.58
CA LEU A 407 -14.17 13.83 -11.60
C LEU A 407 -14.45 14.39 -10.20
N GLY A 408 -14.10 13.72 -9.11
CA GLY A 408 -14.11 14.22 -7.74
C GLY A 408 -15.47 14.24 -7.06
N HIS A 409 -16.52 13.76 -7.72
CA HIS A 409 -17.81 13.56 -7.05
C HIS A 409 -17.69 12.44 -6.00
N PRO A 410 -18.41 12.52 -4.87
CA PRO A 410 -18.40 11.44 -3.88
C PRO A 410 -18.99 10.16 -4.49
N PRO A 411 -18.46 8.98 -4.11
CA PRO A 411 -19.04 7.72 -4.57
C PRO A 411 -20.48 7.60 -4.03
N PRO A 412 -21.45 7.16 -4.85
CA PRO A 412 -22.81 6.97 -4.39
C PRO A 412 -22.88 5.85 -3.35
N MET A 413 -23.92 5.89 -2.52
CA MET A 413 -24.19 4.79 -1.59
C MET A 413 -24.66 3.56 -2.38
N GLY A 414 -23.95 2.44 -2.23
CA GLY A 414 -24.38 1.14 -2.72
C GLY A 414 -25.43 0.51 -1.81
N GLU A 415 -25.64 -0.79 -1.94
CA GLU A 415 -26.49 -1.54 -1.02
C GLU A 415 -25.78 -1.73 0.34
N ALA A 416 -26.53 -2.11 1.37
CA ALA A 416 -25.93 -2.49 2.66
C ALA A 416 -25.05 -3.74 2.49
N LEU A 417 -23.88 -3.76 3.15
CA LEU A 417 -22.95 -4.87 3.01
C LEU A 417 -23.53 -6.15 3.62
N THR A 418 -23.31 -7.26 2.93
CA THR A 418 -23.52 -8.60 3.49
C THR A 418 -22.29 -9.05 4.27
N GLU A 419 -22.39 -10.21 4.94
CA GLU A 419 -21.21 -10.90 5.45
C GLU A 419 -20.31 -11.34 4.27
N PRO A 420 -18.99 -11.08 4.32
CA PRO A 420 -18.06 -11.66 3.36
C PRO A 420 -18.13 -13.19 3.40
N THR A 421 -17.92 -13.85 2.28
CA THR A 421 -17.91 -15.32 2.18
C THR A 421 -16.73 -15.93 2.97
N ASP A 422 -16.83 -17.21 3.32
CA ASP A 422 -15.69 -17.92 3.91
C ASP A 422 -14.59 -18.17 2.87
N SER A 423 -14.97 -18.37 1.60
CA SER A 423 -14.04 -18.49 0.49
C SER A 423 -13.15 -17.25 0.31
N ILE A 424 -13.69 -16.03 0.46
CA ILE A 424 -12.85 -14.83 0.38
C ILE A 424 -11.96 -14.66 1.61
N GLN A 425 -12.42 -15.06 2.80
CA GLN A 425 -11.61 -15.05 4.02
C GLN A 425 -10.39 -15.96 3.85
N GLU A 426 -10.60 -17.18 3.34
CA GLU A 426 -9.51 -18.11 3.02
C GLU A 426 -8.53 -17.48 2.03
N SER A 427 -9.04 -16.92 0.93
CA SER A 427 -8.22 -16.34 -0.13
C SER A 427 -7.38 -15.15 0.37
N ILE A 428 -7.97 -14.25 1.15
CA ILE A 428 -7.26 -13.12 1.78
C ILE A 428 -6.19 -13.62 2.74
N LEU A 429 -6.51 -14.57 3.63
CA LEU A 429 -5.56 -15.07 4.62
C LEU A 429 -4.40 -15.84 4.00
N ASN A 430 -4.66 -16.59 2.91
CA ASN A 430 -3.62 -17.22 2.10
C ASN A 430 -2.69 -16.18 1.46
N CYS A 431 -3.24 -15.11 0.89
CA CYS A 431 -2.44 -14.00 0.34
C CYS A 431 -1.59 -13.34 1.42
N ILE A 432 -2.19 -13.00 2.56
CA ILE A 432 -1.49 -12.41 3.70
C ILE A 432 -0.35 -13.32 4.16
N TYR A 433 -0.61 -14.62 4.29
CA TYR A 433 0.42 -15.58 4.68
C TYR A 433 1.60 -15.61 3.72
N ALA A 434 1.35 -15.60 2.41
CA ALA A 434 2.41 -15.57 1.40
C ALA A 434 3.22 -14.25 1.41
N HIS A 435 2.64 -13.15 1.88
CA HIS A 435 3.23 -11.81 1.80
C HIS A 435 3.72 -11.23 3.13
N LYS A 436 3.36 -11.81 4.28
CA LYS A 436 3.66 -11.25 5.62
C LYS A 436 5.15 -11.04 5.92
N ASN A 437 6.03 -11.78 5.25
CA ASN A 437 7.48 -11.64 5.40
C ASN A 437 8.06 -10.50 4.53
N HIS A 438 7.30 -10.01 3.55
CA HIS A 438 7.71 -8.95 2.62
C HIS A 438 7.09 -7.59 2.98
N TRP A 439 5.96 -7.58 3.69
CA TRP A 439 5.19 -6.38 4.02
C TRP A 439 4.91 -6.27 5.51
N LYS A 440 5.22 -5.12 6.09
CA LYS A 440 5.07 -4.85 7.52
C LYS A 440 3.65 -4.49 7.91
N CYS A 441 2.73 -4.33 6.96
CA CYS A 441 1.34 -3.96 7.19
C CYS A 441 0.44 -5.15 7.60
N PHE A 442 0.96 -6.38 7.59
CA PHE A 442 0.22 -7.58 7.93
C PHE A 442 0.52 -8.03 9.36
N TYR A 443 -0.54 -8.11 10.18
CA TYR A 443 -0.44 -8.18 11.64
C TYR A 443 -1.17 -9.37 12.25
N GLN A 444 -1.37 -10.42 11.45
CA GLN A 444 -2.06 -11.63 11.88
C GLN A 444 -1.27 -12.30 13.02
N PRO A 445 -1.95 -12.80 14.07
CA PRO A 445 -1.30 -13.61 15.07
C PRO A 445 -0.72 -14.87 14.42
N THR A 446 0.19 -15.55 15.14
CA THR A 446 0.84 -16.75 14.60
C THR A 446 0.75 -17.95 15.54
N TYR A 447 0.81 -19.15 14.99
CA TYR A 447 0.84 -20.41 15.73
C TYR A 447 1.87 -21.39 15.12
N SER A 448 2.41 -22.30 15.93
CA SER A 448 3.28 -23.39 15.49
C SER A 448 2.51 -24.68 15.26
N LEU A 449 2.89 -25.41 14.21
CA LEU A 449 2.38 -26.74 13.88
C LEU A 449 2.97 -27.87 14.75
N TYR A 450 4.09 -27.63 15.45
CA TYR A 450 4.74 -28.63 16.27
C TYR A 450 4.12 -28.71 17.67
N SER A 451 3.79 -29.94 18.12
CA SER A 451 3.11 -30.20 19.39
C SER A 451 3.89 -29.76 20.65
N ASP A 452 5.19 -29.54 20.51
CA ASP A 452 6.09 -29.24 21.62
C ASP A 452 6.17 -27.72 21.91
N VAL A 453 5.58 -26.88 21.06
CA VAL A 453 5.48 -25.44 21.25
C VAL A 453 4.09 -25.08 21.75
N LYS A 454 4.00 -24.49 22.96
CA LYS A 454 2.72 -23.98 23.48
C LYS A 454 2.26 -22.79 22.65
N ASN A 455 1.22 -23.01 21.83
CA ASN A 455 0.53 -21.96 21.10
C ASN A 455 -0.20 -21.00 22.05
N VAL A 456 -0.13 -19.70 21.74
CA VAL A 456 -0.73 -18.62 22.54
C VAL A 456 -2.21 -18.39 22.18
N CYS A 457 -2.67 -18.91 21.03
CA CYS A 457 -4.06 -18.85 20.59
C CYS A 457 -4.89 -20.02 21.16
N ASP A 458 -6.12 -19.71 21.60
CA ASP A 458 -7.07 -20.70 22.17
C ASP A 458 -7.57 -21.71 21.10
N VAL A 459 -8.01 -22.88 21.58
CA VAL A 459 -8.28 -24.15 20.86
C VAL A 459 -8.93 -24.02 19.46
N ASP A 460 -8.20 -24.43 18.41
CA ASP A 460 -8.54 -24.72 16.99
C ASP A 460 -9.46 -23.79 16.17
N LYS A 461 -10.30 -22.94 16.76
CA LYS A 461 -11.29 -22.10 16.07
C LYS A 461 -10.76 -20.75 15.59
N ASP A 462 -9.60 -20.33 16.06
CA ASP A 462 -8.97 -19.05 15.71
C ASP A 462 -7.69 -19.24 14.87
N LYS A 463 -7.52 -20.40 14.22
CA LYS A 463 -6.40 -20.71 13.32
C LYS A 463 -6.86 -20.76 11.87
N HIS A 464 -6.01 -20.31 10.96
CA HIS A 464 -6.19 -20.46 9.53
C HIS A 464 -5.18 -21.49 8.99
N THR A 465 -5.69 -22.44 8.21
CA THR A 465 -4.85 -23.43 7.53
C THR A 465 -4.63 -22.96 6.10
N VAL A 466 -3.36 -22.84 5.70
CA VAL A 466 -3.00 -22.48 4.34
C VAL A 466 -3.03 -23.74 3.48
N ILE A 467 -3.86 -23.73 2.44
CA ILE A 467 -4.02 -24.84 1.51
C ILE A 467 -3.81 -24.31 0.10
N VAL A 468 -2.89 -24.93 -0.63
CA VAL A 468 -2.70 -24.67 -2.06
C VAL A 468 -3.43 -25.75 -2.83
N LYS A 469 -4.41 -25.35 -3.63
CA LYS A 469 -5.21 -26.26 -4.48
C LYS A 469 -5.17 -25.80 -5.93
N TRP A 470 -5.01 -26.76 -6.84
CA TRP A 470 -5.05 -26.57 -8.27
C TRP A 470 -5.69 -27.78 -8.95
N GLU A 471 -6.71 -27.53 -9.77
CA GLU A 471 -7.56 -28.46 -10.50
C GLU A 471 -7.64 -28.06 -11.99
N GLY A 472 -6.73 -27.20 -12.44
CA GLY A 472 -6.69 -26.71 -13.82
C GLY A 472 -6.13 -27.74 -14.80
N ASP A 473 -6.33 -27.44 -16.09
CA ASP A 473 -5.76 -28.17 -17.21
C ASP A 473 -4.97 -27.18 -18.07
N GLU A 474 -3.65 -27.39 -18.17
CA GLU A 474 -2.75 -26.56 -18.99
C GLU A 474 -2.58 -27.11 -20.41
N THR A 475 -3.37 -28.12 -20.81
CA THR A 475 -3.31 -28.70 -22.15
C THR A 475 -3.72 -27.67 -23.20
N ARG A 476 -2.78 -27.28 -24.06
CA ARG A 476 -3.02 -26.38 -25.19
C ARG A 476 -3.43 -27.18 -26.43
N PRO A 477 -4.60 -26.92 -27.04
CA PRO A 477 -4.95 -27.51 -28.32
C PRO A 477 -4.14 -26.88 -29.47
N ASP A 478 -3.97 -27.62 -30.57
CA ASP A 478 -3.33 -27.09 -31.79
C ASP A 478 -4.13 -25.93 -32.42
N LYS A 479 -5.46 -25.98 -32.30
CA LYS A 479 -6.39 -24.93 -32.71
C LYS A 479 -7.49 -24.72 -31.66
N TYR A 480 -7.79 -23.47 -31.36
CA TYR A 480 -8.87 -23.04 -30.48
C TYR A 480 -10.18 -22.85 -31.24
N PRO A 481 -11.33 -23.19 -30.64
CA PRO A 481 -12.63 -22.88 -31.24
C PRO A 481 -12.87 -21.37 -31.37
N THR A 482 -13.26 -20.94 -32.56
CA THR A 482 -13.45 -19.52 -32.91
C THR A 482 -14.92 -19.06 -32.88
N ARG A 483 -15.87 -20.00 -32.72
CA ARG A 483 -17.32 -19.78 -32.79
C ARG A 483 -18.00 -20.41 -31.58
N ASN A 484 -18.94 -19.68 -30.95
CA ASN A 484 -19.73 -20.17 -29.82
C ASN A 484 -18.89 -20.73 -28.64
N CYS A 485 -17.69 -20.20 -28.42
CA CYS A 485 -16.73 -20.65 -27.41
C CYS A 485 -16.86 -19.92 -26.06
N TYR A 486 -18.06 -19.45 -25.73
CA TYR A 486 -18.36 -18.62 -24.57
C TYR A 486 -19.73 -18.97 -23.98
N PRO A 487 -19.96 -18.72 -22.69
CA PRO A 487 -21.24 -19.02 -22.05
C PRO A 487 -22.37 -18.19 -22.64
N LEU A 488 -23.50 -18.85 -22.95
CA LEU A 488 -24.72 -18.21 -23.42
C LEU A 488 -25.75 -18.11 -22.29
N GLN A 489 -26.25 -16.90 -22.04
CA GLN A 489 -27.35 -16.68 -21.11
C GLN A 489 -28.71 -16.83 -21.80
N SER A 490 -29.66 -17.46 -21.09
CA SER A 490 -31.05 -17.55 -21.55
C SER A 490 -31.71 -16.16 -21.66
N ILE A 491 -32.73 -16.03 -22.50
CA ILE A 491 -33.50 -14.79 -22.65
C ILE A 491 -34.08 -14.33 -21.31
N GLU A 492 -34.58 -15.27 -20.50
CA GLU A 492 -35.14 -14.99 -19.18
C GLU A 492 -34.07 -14.49 -18.20
N THR A 493 -32.88 -15.10 -18.20
CA THR A 493 -31.74 -14.63 -17.41
C THR A 493 -31.36 -13.20 -17.77
N LYS A 494 -31.22 -12.89 -19.06
CA LYS A 494 -30.91 -11.53 -19.55
C LYS A 494 -31.97 -10.51 -19.11
N LYS A 495 -33.25 -10.88 -19.18
CA LYS A 495 -34.36 -10.04 -18.73
C LYS A 495 -34.30 -9.76 -17.22
N ASN A 496 -34.03 -10.77 -16.40
CA ASN A 496 -33.91 -10.62 -14.96
C ASN A 496 -32.70 -9.76 -14.56
N ILE A 497 -31.57 -9.92 -15.25
CA ILE A 497 -30.39 -9.06 -15.10
C ILE A 497 -30.73 -7.61 -15.43
N ALA A 498 -31.42 -7.35 -16.55
CA ALA A 498 -31.81 -6.00 -16.94
C ALA A 498 -32.75 -5.34 -15.92
N VAL A 499 -33.70 -6.09 -15.35
CA VAL A 499 -34.58 -5.61 -14.27
C VAL A 499 -33.76 -5.26 -13.03
N ARG A 500 -32.85 -6.14 -12.61
CA ARG A 500 -31.97 -5.91 -11.45
C ARG A 500 -31.08 -4.69 -11.63
N LEU A 501 -30.45 -4.54 -12.79
CA LEU A 501 -29.59 -3.39 -13.10
C LEU A 501 -30.38 -2.08 -13.12
N ARG A 502 -31.60 -2.08 -13.68
CA ARG A 502 -32.48 -0.92 -13.62
C ARG A 502 -32.86 -0.53 -12.19
N GLN A 503 -33.11 -1.52 -11.31
CA GLN A 503 -33.37 -1.25 -9.90
C GLN A 503 -32.16 -0.62 -9.21
N LEU A 504 -30.94 -1.14 -9.46
CA LEU A 504 -29.70 -0.58 -8.93
C LEU A 504 -29.48 0.85 -9.41
N GLN A 505 -29.65 1.12 -10.70
CA GLN A 505 -29.56 2.47 -11.27
C GLN A 505 -30.56 3.44 -10.63
N LEU A 506 -31.81 3.03 -10.45
CA LEU A 506 -32.84 3.87 -9.82
C LEU A 506 -32.59 4.12 -8.33
N ALA A 507 -31.96 3.17 -7.63
CA ALA A 507 -31.61 3.30 -6.21
C ALA A 507 -30.33 4.14 -5.98
N THR A 508 -29.49 4.28 -7.01
CA THR A 508 -28.23 5.03 -6.92
C THR A 508 -28.51 6.53 -6.97
N ASP A 509 -28.37 7.21 -5.83
CA ASP A 509 -28.50 8.66 -5.76
C ASP A 509 -27.24 9.36 -6.31
N LEU A 510 -27.41 10.04 -7.45
CA LEU A 510 -26.35 10.81 -8.11
C LEU A 510 -26.55 12.33 -7.96
N THR A 511 -27.51 12.76 -7.14
CA THR A 511 -27.86 14.17 -6.95
C THR A 511 -26.64 14.98 -6.53
N LEU A 512 -26.42 16.10 -7.21
CA LEU A 512 -25.38 17.05 -6.86
C LEU A 512 -25.92 18.05 -5.85
N THR A 513 -25.12 18.35 -4.82
CA THR A 513 -25.45 19.40 -3.85
C THR A 513 -25.12 20.77 -4.42
N GLN A 514 -25.75 21.80 -3.88
CA GLN A 514 -25.51 23.18 -4.33
C GLN A 514 -24.05 23.61 -4.05
N TYR A 515 -23.53 23.24 -2.88
CA TYR A 515 -22.15 23.48 -2.49
C TYR A 515 -21.48 22.14 -2.12
N PRO A 516 -20.23 21.87 -2.55
CA PRO A 516 -19.52 20.65 -2.16
C PRO A 516 -19.23 20.60 -0.66
N VAL A 517 -18.79 21.74 -0.09
CA VAL A 517 -18.39 21.87 1.30
C VAL A 517 -18.90 23.19 1.86
N CYS A 518 -19.55 23.14 3.01
CA CYS A 518 -19.86 24.32 3.82
C CYS A 518 -18.86 24.47 4.98
N TYR A 519 -18.66 25.71 5.41
CA TYR A 519 -17.78 26.06 6.52
C TYR A 519 -18.51 27.00 7.47
N ILE A 520 -18.36 26.78 8.77
CA ILE A 520 -19.00 27.62 9.80
C ILE A 520 -18.02 27.97 10.93
N TYR A 521 -18.01 29.25 11.29
CA TYR A 521 -17.16 29.87 12.30
C TYR A 521 -17.86 31.13 12.82
N ASP A 522 -17.75 31.40 14.13
CA ASP A 522 -18.34 32.60 14.73
C ASP A 522 -17.46 33.15 15.86
N GLU A 523 -17.25 34.46 15.88
CA GLU A 523 -16.40 35.14 16.86
C GLU A 523 -17.01 35.18 18.27
N ALA A 524 -18.32 34.99 18.44
CA ALA A 524 -18.95 34.88 19.76
C ALA A 524 -18.36 33.73 20.59
N MET A 525 -17.82 32.71 19.92
CA MET A 525 -17.09 31.61 20.57
C MET A 525 -15.75 32.04 21.17
N LEU A 526 -15.19 33.19 20.79
CA LEU A 526 -13.94 33.74 21.34
C LEU A 526 -14.12 34.34 22.74
N LYS A 527 -15.36 34.62 23.15
CA LYS A 527 -15.67 35.23 24.46
C LYS A 527 -15.37 34.28 25.63
N HIS A 528 -15.54 32.97 25.45
CA HIS A 528 -15.14 31.97 26.44
C HIS A 528 -13.60 31.92 26.57
N LYS A 529 -13.04 32.38 27.69
CA LYS A 529 -11.60 32.37 27.93
C LYS A 529 -11.27 32.26 29.42
N ASN A 530 -10.15 31.61 29.73
CA ASN A 530 -9.63 31.54 31.09
C ASN A 530 -8.83 32.82 31.40
N ILE A 531 -9.45 33.76 32.11
CA ILE A 531 -8.80 35.03 32.50
C ILE A 531 -7.81 34.83 33.67
N CYS A 532 -8.01 33.78 34.48
CA CYS A 532 -7.23 33.53 35.68
C CYS A 532 -5.92 32.78 35.40
N GLU A 533 -5.85 32.07 34.27
CA GLU A 533 -4.68 31.32 33.83
C GLU A 533 -4.29 31.69 32.40
N PRO A 534 -3.52 32.78 32.22
CA PRO A 534 -2.99 33.16 30.92
C PRO A 534 -2.07 32.05 30.38
N GLY A 535 -2.42 31.49 29.22
CA GLY A 535 -1.69 30.37 28.60
C GLY A 535 -2.36 29.00 28.73
N HIS A 536 -3.58 28.94 29.28
CA HIS A 536 -4.39 27.72 29.22
C HIS A 536 -4.54 27.20 27.79
N VAL A 537 -4.40 25.88 27.61
CA VAL A 537 -4.30 25.24 26.30
C VAL A 537 -5.56 25.38 25.46
N GLU A 538 -6.74 25.21 26.08
CA GLU A 538 -8.02 25.51 25.44
C GLU A 538 -8.23 27.03 25.46
N CYS A 539 -7.99 27.69 24.32
CA CYS A 539 -7.96 29.14 24.19
C CYS A 539 -8.61 29.62 22.88
N PRO A 540 -9.07 30.89 22.80
CA PRO A 540 -9.70 31.46 21.60
C PRO A 540 -8.85 31.36 20.32
N GLN A 541 -7.52 31.44 20.46
CA GLN A 541 -6.57 31.42 19.34
C GLN A 541 -6.64 30.11 18.54
N ARG A 542 -7.14 29.02 19.11
CA ARG A 542 -7.32 27.73 18.42
C ARG A 542 -8.21 27.88 17.18
N ILE A 543 -9.42 28.43 17.34
CA ILE A 543 -10.34 28.62 16.21
C ILE A 543 -9.93 29.79 15.32
N MET A 544 -9.31 30.84 15.89
CA MET A 544 -8.79 31.96 15.10
C MET A 544 -7.72 31.49 14.11
N ARG A 545 -6.74 30.71 14.58
CA ARG A 545 -5.66 30.24 13.69
C ARG A 545 -6.16 29.23 12.66
N VAL A 546 -7.13 28.38 13.00
CA VAL A 546 -7.77 27.51 12.01
C VAL A 546 -8.41 28.35 10.91
N HIS A 547 -9.18 29.38 11.28
CA HIS A 547 -9.81 30.28 10.31
C HIS A 547 -8.78 31.07 9.48
N GLU A 548 -7.75 31.63 10.11
CA GLU A 548 -6.62 32.30 9.44
C GLU A 548 -5.89 31.36 8.48
N ARG A 549 -5.69 30.09 8.85
CA ARG A 549 -5.07 29.08 7.98
C ARG A 549 -5.94 28.76 6.78
N HIS A 550 -7.26 28.64 6.97
CA HIS A 550 -8.19 28.43 5.86
C HIS A 550 -8.18 29.61 4.90
N MET A 551 -8.07 30.84 5.42
CA MET A 551 -7.87 32.03 4.60
C MET A 551 -6.52 31.99 3.86
N ASP A 552 -5.42 31.72 4.56
CA ASP A 552 -4.08 31.64 3.98
C ASP A 552 -3.97 30.58 2.88
N PHE A 553 -4.66 29.45 3.03
CA PHE A 553 -4.69 28.35 2.06
C PHE A 553 -5.71 28.59 0.91
N GLY A 554 -6.41 29.73 0.90
CA GLY A 554 -7.46 30.02 -0.09
C GLY A 554 -8.66 29.07 -0.03
N LEU A 555 -8.87 28.42 1.13
CA LEU A 555 -9.96 27.47 1.33
C LEU A 555 -11.29 28.20 1.55
N LEU A 556 -11.28 29.35 2.23
CA LEU A 556 -12.50 30.15 2.46
C LEU A 556 -13.15 30.63 1.16
N ASP A 557 -12.37 30.81 0.09
CA ASP A 557 -12.86 31.19 -1.24
C ASP A 557 -13.53 30.03 -1.99
N ARG A 558 -13.34 28.79 -1.52
CA ARG A 558 -13.77 27.55 -2.18
C ARG A 558 -14.87 26.80 -1.45
N VAL A 559 -15.18 27.21 -0.22
CA VAL A 559 -16.25 26.66 0.62
C VAL A 559 -17.38 27.68 0.73
N HIS A 560 -18.58 27.20 1.04
CA HIS A 560 -19.71 28.09 1.31
C HIS A 560 -19.78 28.44 2.81
N LEU A 561 -19.70 29.73 3.14
CA LEU A 561 -19.75 30.21 4.51
C LEU A 561 -21.19 30.24 5.03
N LEU A 562 -21.45 29.53 6.12
CA LEU A 562 -22.75 29.53 6.79
C LEU A 562 -22.82 30.58 7.90
N THR A 563 -24.04 31.02 8.20
CA THR A 563 -24.32 31.88 9.36
C THR A 563 -24.56 31.02 10.60
N ALA A 564 -23.90 31.35 11.71
CA ALA A 564 -24.10 30.67 12.97
C ALA A 564 -25.50 30.92 13.57
N ARG A 565 -25.97 29.94 14.34
CA ARG A 565 -27.13 30.08 15.22
C ARG A 565 -26.76 29.62 16.63
N ARG A 566 -27.62 29.91 17.60
CA ARG A 566 -27.53 29.33 18.94
C ARG A 566 -28.39 28.07 19.03
N ALA A 567 -27.90 27.07 19.74
CA ALA A 567 -28.71 25.94 20.18
C ALA A 567 -29.79 26.43 21.14
N THR A 568 -31.01 25.95 20.94
CA THR A 568 -32.13 26.24 21.83
C THR A 568 -32.05 25.40 23.10
N ASP A 569 -32.83 25.75 24.12
CA ASP A 569 -32.95 24.90 25.32
C ASP A 569 -33.44 23.49 24.96
N GLU A 570 -34.35 23.36 24.00
CA GLU A 570 -34.84 22.05 23.51
C GLU A 570 -33.71 21.24 22.87
N ASP A 571 -32.86 21.87 22.05
CA ASP A 571 -31.70 21.21 21.44
C ASP A 571 -30.77 20.64 22.53
N ILE A 572 -30.52 21.41 23.59
CA ILE A 572 -29.62 21.01 24.69
C ILE A 572 -30.25 19.89 25.52
N LEU A 573 -31.53 20.02 25.86
CA LEU A 573 -32.29 19.04 26.65
C LEU A 573 -32.50 17.70 25.93
N ALA A 574 -32.23 17.64 24.62
CA ALA A 574 -32.25 16.39 23.87
C ALA A 574 -31.19 15.37 24.36
N VAL A 575 -30.09 15.84 24.98
CA VAL A 575 -29.07 14.95 25.57
C VAL A 575 -28.73 15.28 27.02
N HIS A 576 -28.80 16.56 27.39
CA HIS A 576 -28.46 17.03 28.73
C HIS A 576 -29.69 17.07 29.64
N SER A 577 -29.47 16.91 30.93
CA SER A 577 -30.50 17.06 31.95
C SER A 577 -30.87 18.53 32.18
N GLU A 578 -32.11 18.77 32.59
CA GLU A 578 -32.59 20.10 32.99
C GLU A 578 -31.74 20.71 34.11
N LYS A 579 -31.25 19.87 35.03
CA LYS A 579 -30.34 20.26 36.10
C LYS A 579 -29.02 20.82 35.56
N HIS A 580 -28.43 20.17 34.55
CA HIS A 580 -27.18 20.64 33.93
C HIS A 580 -27.37 21.98 33.21
N LEU A 581 -28.42 22.10 32.39
CA LEU A 581 -28.74 23.35 31.70
C LEU A 581 -29.00 24.50 32.68
N THR A 582 -29.79 24.26 33.74
CA THR A 582 -30.05 25.26 34.79
C THR A 582 -28.76 25.67 35.47
N ARG A 583 -27.88 24.72 35.78
CA ARG A 583 -26.57 25.02 36.38
C ARG A 583 -25.71 25.90 35.49
N LEU A 584 -25.66 25.66 34.19
CA LEU A 584 -24.92 26.51 33.24
C LEU A 584 -25.52 27.92 33.16
N LYS A 585 -26.86 28.05 33.21
CA LYS A 585 -27.55 29.35 33.26
C LYS A 585 -27.20 30.11 34.54
N ASP A 586 -27.22 29.45 35.69
CA ASP A 586 -26.82 30.06 36.97
C ASP A 586 -25.37 30.55 36.92
N LEU A 587 -24.44 29.72 36.43
CA LEU A 587 -23.03 30.08 36.28
C LEU A 587 -22.85 31.31 35.38
N SER A 588 -23.62 31.44 34.29
CA SER A 588 -23.53 32.60 33.39
C SER A 588 -23.89 33.94 34.06
N SER A 589 -24.65 33.90 35.16
CA SER A 589 -25.02 35.10 35.94
C SER A 589 -24.03 35.46 37.07
N MET A 590 -23.05 34.58 37.35
CA MET A 590 -22.09 34.76 38.44
C MET A 590 -20.94 35.70 38.07
N LYS A 591 -20.34 36.32 39.09
CA LYS A 591 -19.12 37.14 38.91
C LYS A 591 -17.91 36.25 38.68
N LEU A 592 -16.89 36.78 37.97
CA LEU A 592 -15.66 36.05 37.63
C LEU A 592 -14.98 35.33 38.80
N ARG A 593 -14.96 35.94 40.00
CA ARG A 593 -14.36 35.32 41.19
C ARG A 593 -15.13 34.08 41.66
N GLU A 594 -16.45 34.11 41.59
CA GLU A 594 -17.32 32.98 41.98
C GLU A 594 -17.23 31.85 40.94
N LEU A 595 -17.15 32.20 39.65
CA LEU A 595 -16.88 31.27 38.57
C LEU A 595 -15.53 30.57 38.73
N HIS A 596 -14.49 31.31 39.09
CA HIS A 596 -13.17 30.74 39.34
C HIS A 596 -13.20 29.73 40.49
N ASN A 597 -13.92 30.01 41.58
CA ASN A 597 -14.05 29.07 42.69
C ASN A 597 -14.92 27.84 42.33
N SER A 598 -15.90 28.02 41.43
CA SER A 598 -16.81 26.94 41.02
C SER A 598 -16.11 25.89 40.15
N LYS A 599 -14.94 26.20 39.58
CA LYS A 599 -14.19 25.29 38.70
C LYS A 599 -13.71 24.04 39.45
N ASP A 600 -13.34 24.18 40.72
CA ASP A 600 -12.77 23.09 41.54
C ASP A 600 -13.80 22.00 41.86
N THR A 601 -15.09 22.23 41.53
CA THR A 601 -16.16 21.23 41.62
C THR A 601 -16.18 20.27 40.42
N TYR A 602 -15.45 20.59 39.35
CA TYR A 602 -15.45 19.84 38.09
C TYR A 602 -14.04 19.47 37.68
N ASP A 603 -13.88 18.35 36.96
CA ASP A 603 -12.58 17.93 36.47
C ASP A 603 -12.20 18.71 35.20
N SER A 604 -11.12 19.49 35.31
CA SER A 604 -10.48 20.17 34.17
C SER A 604 -11.43 21.07 33.37
N VAL A 605 -12.27 21.86 34.06
CA VAL A 605 -13.18 22.86 33.45
C VAL A 605 -12.80 24.25 33.91
N TYR A 606 -13.03 25.26 33.07
CA TYR A 606 -13.03 26.66 33.48
C TYR A 606 -14.28 27.37 32.96
N PHE A 607 -14.69 28.44 33.65
CA PHE A 607 -15.88 29.19 33.31
C PHE A 607 -15.58 30.68 33.08
N HIS A 608 -16.39 31.28 32.21
CA HIS A 608 -16.47 32.71 31.93
C HIS A 608 -17.96 33.09 31.90
N PRO A 609 -18.36 34.35 32.20
CA PRO A 609 -19.77 34.75 32.09
C PRO A 609 -20.39 34.43 30.72
N ASP A 610 -19.60 34.56 29.65
CA ASP A 610 -20.01 34.24 28.29
C ASP A 610 -19.88 32.75 27.90
N SER A 611 -19.46 31.86 28.81
CA SER A 611 -19.28 30.43 28.53
C SER A 611 -20.53 29.78 27.94
N LEU A 612 -21.71 30.08 28.50
CA LEU A 612 -22.97 29.52 27.99
C LEU A 612 -23.31 30.08 26.60
N GLU A 613 -23.05 31.37 26.35
CA GLU A 613 -23.24 31.96 25.02
C GLU A 613 -22.35 31.26 23.98
N SER A 614 -21.05 31.10 24.27
CA SER A 614 -20.11 30.41 23.39
C SER A 614 -20.50 28.94 23.18
N ALA A 615 -20.85 28.20 24.24
CA ALA A 615 -21.25 26.79 24.14
C ALA A 615 -22.54 26.59 23.33
N THR A 616 -23.55 27.45 23.54
CA THR A 616 -24.78 27.39 22.72
C THR A 616 -24.54 27.78 21.27
N THR A 617 -23.60 28.69 21.00
CA THR A 617 -23.20 29.03 19.63
C THR A 617 -22.47 27.86 18.97
N ALA A 618 -21.54 27.20 19.67
CA ALA A 618 -20.83 26.02 19.16
C ALA A 618 -21.79 24.89 18.77
N ALA A 619 -22.70 24.50 19.66
CA ALA A 619 -23.72 23.49 19.36
C ALA A 619 -24.65 23.92 18.22
N GLY A 620 -25.06 25.19 18.20
CA GLY A 620 -25.93 25.73 17.15
C GLY A 620 -25.27 25.76 15.76
N CYS A 621 -23.97 26.01 15.69
CA CYS A 621 -23.20 25.92 14.44
C CYS A 621 -23.23 24.49 13.87
N VAL A 622 -23.01 23.48 14.70
CA VAL A 622 -23.04 22.08 14.25
C VAL A 622 -24.45 21.71 13.77
N LEU A 623 -25.49 22.14 14.48
CA LEU A 623 -26.87 21.90 14.06
C LEU A 623 -27.22 22.58 12.73
N GLN A 624 -26.78 23.82 12.52
CA GLN A 624 -26.93 24.51 11.24
C GLN A 624 -26.22 23.76 10.10
N MET A 625 -25.06 23.17 10.37
CA MET A 625 -24.35 22.34 9.40
C MET A 625 -25.12 21.07 9.07
N VAL A 626 -25.70 20.40 10.08
CA VAL A 626 -26.58 19.22 9.89
C VAL A 626 -27.76 19.56 8.99
N ASP A 627 -28.47 20.68 9.25
CA ASP A 627 -29.57 21.12 8.40
C ASP A 627 -29.10 21.38 6.96
N SER A 628 -27.93 22.00 6.79
CA SER A 628 -27.36 22.31 5.47
C SER A 628 -26.98 21.05 4.69
N VAL A 629 -26.40 20.05 5.34
CA VAL A 629 -26.01 18.80 4.70
C VAL A 629 -27.24 17.92 4.39
N LEU A 630 -28.16 17.76 5.34
CA LEU A 630 -29.34 16.90 5.14
C LEU A 630 -30.40 17.50 4.21
N SER A 631 -30.40 18.82 3.99
CA SER A 631 -31.27 19.47 2.99
C SER A 631 -30.69 19.47 1.56
N GLY A 632 -29.45 19.02 1.38
CA GLY A 632 -28.77 19.03 0.07
C GLY A 632 -28.14 20.38 -0.30
N LEU A 633 -28.17 21.38 0.58
CA LEU A 633 -27.43 22.63 0.40
C LEU A 633 -25.91 22.36 0.32
N ALA A 634 -25.42 21.46 1.18
CA ALA A 634 -24.02 21.09 1.28
C ALA A 634 -23.81 19.58 1.11
N GLY A 635 -22.74 19.17 0.43
CA GLY A 635 -22.33 17.74 0.39
C GLY A 635 -21.68 17.29 1.70
N SER A 636 -20.91 18.18 2.32
CA SER A 636 -20.15 17.94 3.56
C SER A 636 -19.91 19.26 4.30
N GLY A 637 -19.37 19.20 5.51
CA GLY A 637 -19.28 20.37 6.38
C GLY A 637 -18.05 20.44 7.30
N VAL A 638 -17.57 21.65 7.57
CA VAL A 638 -16.50 21.93 8.55
C VAL A 638 -17.00 22.93 9.59
N CYS A 639 -17.02 22.51 10.85
CA CYS A 639 -17.43 23.30 12.01
C CYS A 639 -16.20 23.67 12.84
N VAL A 640 -15.73 24.90 12.70
CA VAL A 640 -14.62 25.44 13.50
C VAL A 640 -15.20 26.07 14.75
N VAL A 641 -15.51 25.22 15.73
CA VAL A 641 -16.28 25.58 16.93
C VAL A 641 -15.46 25.44 18.21
N ARG A 642 -15.84 26.20 19.24
CA ARG A 642 -15.39 26.04 20.63
C ARG A 642 -16.37 26.68 21.62
N PRO A 643 -16.46 26.26 22.89
CA PRO A 643 -15.72 25.17 23.53
C PRO A 643 -16.03 23.78 22.94
N PRO A 644 -15.15 22.78 23.16
CA PRO A 644 -15.39 21.39 22.76
C PRO A 644 -16.58 20.78 23.51
N GLY A 645 -16.96 19.55 23.15
CA GLY A 645 -18.14 18.87 23.68
C GLY A 645 -18.00 17.41 24.10
N HIS A 646 -17.07 16.63 23.55
CA HIS A 646 -17.12 15.16 23.67
C HIS A 646 -16.97 14.58 25.11
N HIS A 647 -16.43 15.35 26.07
CA HIS A 647 -16.34 14.95 27.47
C HIS A 647 -17.58 15.31 28.32
N ALA A 648 -18.44 16.20 27.84
CA ALA A 648 -19.65 16.59 28.58
C ALA A 648 -20.67 15.45 28.55
N ASP A 649 -20.98 14.89 29.72
CA ASP A 649 -22.02 13.87 29.87
C ASP A 649 -23.41 14.51 30.06
N LYS A 650 -24.44 13.69 30.33
CA LYS A 650 -25.82 14.14 30.52
C LYS A 650 -26.01 15.18 31.65
N SER A 651 -25.15 15.22 32.64
CA SER A 651 -25.35 15.99 33.88
C SER A 651 -24.17 16.88 34.30
N THR A 652 -22.99 16.68 33.71
CA THR A 652 -21.73 17.22 34.23
C THR A 652 -20.83 17.71 33.09
N PRO A 653 -20.28 18.94 33.18
CA PRO A 653 -19.19 19.38 32.31
C PRO A 653 -17.86 18.74 32.75
N CYS A 654 -16.98 18.45 31.81
CA CYS A 654 -15.69 17.80 32.06
C CYS A 654 -14.70 18.13 30.93
N GLY A 655 -13.39 18.17 31.20
CA GLY A 655 -12.36 18.23 30.14
C GLY A 655 -12.58 19.37 29.14
N PHE A 656 -12.78 20.59 29.66
CA PHE A 656 -13.14 21.81 28.90
C PHE A 656 -14.51 21.80 28.21
N CYS A 657 -15.21 20.66 28.20
CA CYS A 657 -16.49 20.50 27.52
C CYS A 657 -17.65 20.92 28.42
N LEU A 658 -18.47 21.86 27.94
CA LEU A 658 -19.64 22.35 28.67
C LEU A 658 -20.95 21.70 28.19
N ILE A 659 -21.05 21.49 26.88
CA ILE A 659 -22.21 20.92 26.20
C ILE A 659 -21.66 20.00 25.10
N ASN A 660 -22.21 18.78 25.00
CA ASN A 660 -21.83 17.83 23.96
C ASN A 660 -22.40 18.21 22.58
N ASN A 661 -21.63 18.98 21.81
CA ASN A 661 -22.03 19.51 20.49
C ASN A 661 -22.42 18.39 19.52
N VAL A 662 -21.59 17.34 19.42
CA VAL A 662 -21.75 16.25 18.45
C VAL A 662 -22.89 15.31 18.84
N ALA A 663 -23.06 14.98 20.12
CA ALA A 663 -24.18 14.15 20.58
C ALA A 663 -25.54 14.85 20.40
N ILE A 664 -25.62 16.16 20.66
CA ILE A 664 -26.82 16.97 20.33
C ILE A 664 -27.12 16.89 18.83
N ALA A 665 -26.09 17.10 17.99
CA ALA A 665 -26.23 17.04 16.55
C ALA A 665 -26.69 15.67 16.04
N ALA A 666 -26.19 14.58 16.63
CA ALA A 666 -26.62 13.22 16.29
C ALA A 666 -28.10 13.00 16.63
N GLN A 667 -28.54 13.34 17.84
CA GLN A 667 -29.96 13.22 18.22
C GLN A 667 -30.87 14.10 17.36
N TYR A 668 -30.40 15.30 17.02
CA TYR A 668 -31.11 16.20 16.12
C TYR A 668 -31.23 15.63 14.70
N ALA A 669 -30.17 15.01 14.18
CA ALA A 669 -30.15 14.37 12.86
C ALA A 669 -31.10 13.16 12.79
N LEU A 670 -31.23 12.38 13.87
CA LEU A 670 -32.13 11.22 13.94
C LEU A 670 -33.63 11.58 13.77
N LYS A 671 -33.99 12.86 13.84
CA LYS A 671 -35.33 13.33 13.45
C LYS A 671 -35.58 13.22 11.93
N ARG A 672 -34.53 13.04 11.11
CA ARG A 672 -34.56 13.05 9.64
C ARG A 672 -33.87 11.84 9.00
N VAL A 673 -32.90 11.23 9.67
CA VAL A 673 -32.18 10.04 9.20
C VAL A 673 -32.30 8.89 10.19
N LYS A 674 -31.93 7.67 9.78
CA LYS A 674 -32.09 6.45 10.60
C LYS A 674 -30.83 6.08 11.38
N ARG A 675 -29.65 6.33 10.80
CA ARG A 675 -28.35 5.91 11.35
C ARG A 675 -27.31 7.02 11.26
N VAL A 676 -26.66 7.32 12.37
CA VAL A 676 -25.57 8.30 12.47
C VAL A 676 -24.31 7.62 12.97
N LEU A 677 -23.20 7.80 12.25
CA LEU A 677 -21.88 7.43 12.76
C LEU A 677 -21.28 8.66 13.45
N ILE A 678 -20.89 8.52 14.72
CA ILE A 678 -19.98 9.44 15.39
C ILE A 678 -18.61 8.79 15.45
N LEU A 679 -17.64 9.37 14.74
CA LEU A 679 -16.24 8.97 14.82
C LEU A 679 -15.46 9.98 15.64
N ASP A 680 -14.81 9.54 16.70
CA ASP A 680 -13.96 10.36 17.56
C ASP A 680 -12.50 9.96 17.37
N TRP A 681 -11.70 10.87 16.79
CA TRP A 681 -10.26 10.69 16.62
C TRP A 681 -9.45 11.63 17.53
N ASP A 682 -10.13 12.33 18.45
CA ASP A 682 -9.46 13.05 19.54
C ASP A 682 -8.63 12.05 20.36
N VAL A 683 -7.46 12.49 20.83
CA VAL A 683 -6.56 11.60 21.57
C VAL A 683 -7.15 11.16 22.91
N HIS A 684 -8.15 11.87 23.44
CA HIS A 684 -8.87 11.49 24.64
C HIS A 684 -10.16 10.76 24.29
N HIS A 685 -10.51 9.77 25.10
CA HIS A 685 -11.80 9.10 24.98
C HIS A 685 -12.94 10.10 25.26
N GLY A 686 -13.86 10.26 24.31
CA GLY A 686 -15.09 11.04 24.46
C GLY A 686 -16.11 10.38 25.40
N ASN A 687 -15.79 10.30 26.69
CA ASN A 687 -16.60 9.65 27.72
C ASN A 687 -18.04 10.19 27.80
N GLY A 688 -18.22 11.48 27.57
CA GLY A 688 -19.54 12.12 27.56
C GLY A 688 -20.39 11.63 26.40
N THR A 689 -19.80 11.60 25.20
CA THR A 689 -20.45 11.08 23.99
C THR A 689 -20.82 9.62 24.17
N GLN A 690 -19.87 8.78 24.59
CA GLN A 690 -20.12 7.37 24.87
C GLN A 690 -21.27 7.19 25.86
N SER A 691 -21.27 7.92 26.99
CA SER A 691 -22.32 7.80 28.01
C SER A 691 -23.71 8.15 27.45
N ILE A 692 -23.80 9.20 26.64
CA ILE A 692 -25.06 9.67 26.04
C ILE A 692 -25.62 8.67 25.01
N THR A 693 -24.76 7.96 24.29
CA THR A 693 -25.16 7.09 23.17
C THR A 693 -25.10 5.59 23.52
N LEU A 694 -24.69 5.23 24.73
CA LEU A 694 -24.30 3.87 25.10
C LEU A 694 -25.36 2.80 24.85
N ASP A 695 -26.65 3.16 24.91
CA ASP A 695 -27.78 2.26 24.74
C ASP A 695 -28.50 2.39 23.38
N ASN A 696 -28.00 3.24 22.47
CA ASN A 696 -28.66 3.61 21.22
C ASN A 696 -28.07 2.90 19.99
N GLU A 697 -28.85 2.03 19.35
CA GLU A 697 -28.45 1.31 18.12
C GLU A 697 -28.47 2.19 16.84
N GLN A 698 -29.15 3.33 16.89
CA GLN A 698 -29.22 4.30 15.79
C GLN A 698 -28.01 5.24 15.75
N ILE A 699 -27.12 5.16 16.74
CA ILE A 699 -25.85 5.90 16.77
C ILE A 699 -24.73 4.90 16.99
N LEU A 700 -23.88 4.75 15.98
CA LEU A 700 -22.61 4.04 16.13
C LEU A 700 -21.56 5.04 16.60
N TYR A 701 -20.97 4.81 17.77
CA TYR A 701 -19.83 5.57 18.27
C TYR A 701 -18.55 4.75 18.13
N ILE A 702 -17.54 5.30 17.44
CA ILE A 702 -16.21 4.72 17.34
C ILE A 702 -15.20 5.74 17.85
N SER A 703 -14.30 5.36 18.76
CA SER A 703 -13.29 6.27 19.32
C SER A 703 -11.87 5.69 19.23
N LEU A 704 -10.92 6.46 18.71
CA LEU A 704 -9.49 6.15 18.69
C LEU A 704 -8.77 7.08 19.67
N HIS A 705 -8.32 6.56 20.81
CA HIS A 705 -7.82 7.39 21.89
C HIS A 705 -6.66 6.74 22.62
N ARG A 706 -5.82 7.54 23.25
CA ARG A 706 -4.84 7.05 24.20
C ARG A 706 -5.54 6.64 25.49
N TYR A 707 -5.24 5.43 25.94
CA TYR A 707 -5.83 4.82 27.13
C TYR A 707 -4.79 4.60 28.21
N ASP A 708 -3.56 4.22 27.83
CA ASP A 708 -2.48 3.83 28.75
C ASP A 708 -2.99 2.92 29.89
N ASN A 709 -3.75 1.89 29.55
CA ASN A 709 -4.38 0.97 30.50
C ASN A 709 -5.25 1.68 31.57
N GLY A 710 -5.98 2.73 31.16
CA GLY A 710 -6.88 3.50 32.01
C GLY A 710 -6.23 4.63 32.81
N THR A 711 -4.95 4.94 32.57
CA THR A 711 -4.25 6.02 33.28
C THR A 711 -4.26 7.35 32.53
N PHE A 712 -4.59 7.35 31.23
CA PHE A 712 -4.75 8.58 30.47
C PHE A 712 -6.12 9.21 30.70
N PHE A 713 -6.23 10.55 30.61
CA PHE A 713 -7.49 11.26 30.84
C PHE A 713 -8.59 10.74 29.89
N PRO A 714 -9.81 10.46 30.37
CA PRO A 714 -10.40 10.82 31.68
C PRO A 714 -10.22 9.78 32.79
N GLN A 715 -9.26 8.86 32.68
CA GLN A 715 -8.92 7.86 33.69
C GLN A 715 -10.08 6.90 34.05
N SER A 716 -10.90 6.56 33.06
CA SER A 716 -12.01 5.60 33.22
C SER A 716 -11.71 4.29 32.49
N ARG A 717 -12.15 3.17 33.07
CA ARG A 717 -12.19 1.87 32.40
C ARG A 717 -13.24 1.81 31.29
N ASP A 718 -14.12 2.81 31.22
CA ASP A 718 -15.13 2.91 30.17
C ASP A 718 -14.53 3.11 28.77
N ALA A 719 -13.28 3.58 28.70
CA ALA A 719 -12.53 3.74 27.47
C ALA A 719 -11.93 2.41 26.93
N ASP A 720 -12.07 1.30 27.66
CA ASP A 720 -11.52 0.02 27.22
C ASP A 720 -12.29 -0.58 26.03
N HIS A 721 -11.62 -1.38 25.22
CA HIS A 721 -12.19 -2.10 24.06
C HIS A 721 -13.30 -3.09 24.46
N THR A 722 -13.36 -3.48 25.75
CA THR A 722 -14.39 -4.38 26.29
C THR A 722 -15.74 -3.71 26.48
N VAL A 723 -15.81 -2.38 26.43
CA VAL A 723 -17.06 -1.61 26.60
C VAL A 723 -17.75 -1.43 25.26
N VAL A 724 -18.68 -2.34 24.97
CA VAL A 724 -19.34 -2.48 23.66
C VAL A 724 -20.72 -1.84 23.57
N GLY A 725 -21.13 -1.05 24.56
CA GLY A 725 -22.50 -0.53 24.68
C GLY A 725 -23.41 -1.39 25.55
N THR A 726 -24.63 -0.92 25.79
CA THR A 726 -25.61 -1.54 26.70
C THR A 726 -26.97 -1.68 26.03
N GLY A 727 -27.86 -2.51 26.57
CA GLY A 727 -29.21 -2.69 26.01
C GLY A 727 -29.19 -2.99 24.51
N LYS A 728 -29.89 -2.16 23.72
CA LYS A 728 -29.94 -2.23 22.25
C LYS A 728 -28.66 -1.70 21.59
N GLY A 729 -27.94 -0.78 22.24
CA GLY A 729 -26.66 -0.26 21.77
C GLY A 729 -25.47 -1.22 21.88
N LYS A 730 -25.66 -2.46 22.34
CA LYS A 730 -24.59 -3.48 22.34
C LYS A 730 -24.09 -3.75 20.92
N GLY A 731 -22.78 -3.58 20.71
CA GLY A 731 -22.10 -3.64 19.42
C GLY A 731 -21.87 -2.26 18.79
N PHE A 732 -22.65 -1.24 19.16
CA PHE A 732 -22.65 0.10 18.56
C PHE A 732 -21.76 1.13 19.29
N ASN A 733 -20.94 0.66 20.23
CA ASN A 733 -19.87 1.44 20.85
C ASN A 733 -18.54 0.71 20.68
N VAL A 734 -17.60 1.31 19.97
CA VAL A 734 -16.30 0.71 19.64
C VAL A 734 -15.19 1.61 20.16
N ASN A 735 -14.40 1.12 21.10
CA ASN A 735 -13.24 1.82 21.62
C ASN A 735 -11.96 1.18 21.09
N ILE A 736 -11.06 1.97 20.51
CA ILE A 736 -9.72 1.55 20.05
C ILE A 736 -8.68 2.21 20.98
N PRO A 737 -8.30 1.54 22.09
CA PRO A 737 -7.49 2.15 23.15
C PRO A 737 -5.98 1.98 22.89
N TRP A 738 -5.26 3.07 22.65
CA TRP A 738 -3.80 3.06 22.55
C TRP A 738 -3.14 2.98 23.93
N ASN A 739 -2.42 1.89 24.19
CA ASN A 739 -1.78 1.64 25.48
C ASN A 739 -0.34 2.17 25.59
N LYS A 740 0.11 2.94 24.58
CA LYS A 740 1.40 3.63 24.56
C LYS A 740 1.28 5.00 23.88
N ARG A 741 2.16 5.91 24.28
CA ARG A 741 2.45 7.16 23.57
C ARG A 741 3.11 6.90 22.22
N GLY A 742 3.03 7.90 21.34
CA GLY A 742 3.81 7.95 20.11
C GLY A 742 3.16 7.28 18.90
N MET A 743 1.90 6.83 18.99
CA MET A 743 1.13 6.36 17.85
C MET A 743 1.07 7.44 16.77
N GLY A 744 1.27 7.07 15.51
CA GLY A 744 1.27 7.97 14.36
C GLY A 744 0.45 7.40 13.21
N ASP A 745 0.83 7.76 12.00
CA ASP A 745 0.05 7.49 10.79
C ASP A 745 -0.16 5.99 10.56
N ALA A 746 0.86 5.16 10.76
CA ALA A 746 0.77 3.71 10.53
C ALA A 746 -0.30 3.06 11.41
N GLU A 747 -0.36 3.41 12.70
CA GLU A 747 -1.35 2.89 13.66
C GLU A 747 -2.77 3.34 13.33
N TYR A 748 -2.95 4.62 12.98
CA TYR A 748 -4.27 5.17 12.64
C TYR A 748 -4.78 4.62 11.31
N ILE A 749 -3.91 4.49 10.29
CA ILE A 749 -4.29 3.85 9.02
C ILE A 749 -4.63 2.37 9.23
N ALA A 750 -3.87 1.63 10.05
CA ALA A 750 -4.18 0.25 10.40
C ALA A 750 -5.54 0.14 11.13
N ALA A 751 -5.83 1.01 12.11
CA ALA A 751 -7.14 1.03 12.76
C ALA A 751 -8.27 1.33 11.77
N PHE A 752 -8.04 2.24 10.83
CA PHE A 752 -9.05 2.61 9.84
C PHE A 752 -9.37 1.46 8.88
N THR A 753 -8.35 0.80 8.36
CA THR A 753 -8.54 -0.31 7.42
C THR A 753 -9.04 -1.56 8.13
N GLN A 754 -8.57 -1.86 9.33
CA GLN A 754 -8.89 -3.12 10.03
C GLN A 754 -10.17 -3.07 10.87
N VAL A 755 -10.59 -1.88 11.33
CA VAL A 755 -11.72 -1.73 12.27
C VAL A 755 -12.72 -0.66 11.80
N VAL A 756 -12.29 0.59 11.66
CA VAL A 756 -13.22 1.72 11.48
C VAL A 756 -14.03 1.59 10.20
N MET A 757 -13.37 1.41 9.05
CA MET A 757 -14.04 1.35 7.76
C MET A 757 -14.87 0.08 7.56
N PRO A 758 -14.40 -1.14 7.95
CA PRO A 758 -15.23 -2.34 7.93
C PRO A 758 -16.53 -2.20 8.73
N ILE A 759 -16.44 -1.72 9.98
CA ILE A 759 -17.63 -1.51 10.83
C ILE A 759 -18.53 -0.43 10.25
N ALA A 760 -17.96 0.73 9.90
CA ALA A 760 -18.74 1.86 9.38
C ALA A 760 -19.47 1.52 8.08
N ARG A 761 -18.86 0.69 7.22
CA ARG A 761 -19.50 0.22 5.98
C ARG A 761 -20.63 -0.76 6.23
N GLU A 762 -20.44 -1.72 7.12
CA GLU A 762 -21.49 -2.65 7.54
C GLU A 762 -22.66 -1.92 8.21
N TYR A 763 -22.37 -0.91 9.04
CA TYR A 763 -23.37 -0.06 9.67
C TYR A 763 -24.16 0.79 8.69
N HIS A 764 -23.57 1.16 7.55
CA HIS A 764 -24.21 1.89 6.46
C HIS A 764 -24.87 3.21 6.96
N PRO A 765 -24.09 4.18 7.49
CA PRO A 765 -24.65 5.40 8.07
C PRO A 765 -25.30 6.31 7.02
N ASP A 766 -26.30 7.07 7.44
CA ASP A 766 -26.93 8.10 6.61
C ASP A 766 -26.22 9.46 6.74
N LEU A 767 -25.48 9.67 7.84
CA LEU A 767 -24.68 10.85 8.16
C LEU A 767 -23.45 10.43 9.00
N VAL A 768 -22.29 11.02 8.71
CA VAL A 768 -21.07 10.88 9.52
C VAL A 768 -20.77 12.20 10.21
N LEU A 769 -20.68 12.16 11.54
CA LEU A 769 -20.18 13.25 12.37
C LEU A 769 -18.80 12.85 12.90
N VAL A 770 -17.83 13.74 12.76
CA VAL A 770 -16.49 13.51 13.31
C VAL A 770 -16.26 14.46 14.48
N SER A 771 -16.04 13.90 15.66
CA SER A 771 -15.43 14.59 16.81
C SER A 771 -13.95 14.80 16.47
N ALA A 772 -13.66 15.94 15.83
CA ALA A 772 -12.40 16.20 15.17
C ALA A 772 -11.40 16.87 16.11
N GLY A 773 -10.85 16.08 17.05
CA GLY A 773 -9.73 16.48 17.89
C GLY A 773 -8.38 16.34 17.19
N PHE A 774 -7.53 17.35 17.26
CA PHE A 774 -6.19 17.32 16.65
C PHE A 774 -5.06 17.25 17.68
N ASP A 775 -5.36 16.79 18.88
CA ASP A 775 -4.40 16.61 19.98
C ASP A 775 -3.63 15.29 19.89
N ALA A 776 -4.02 14.35 19.01
CA ALA A 776 -3.14 13.26 18.61
C ALA A 776 -2.07 13.69 17.59
N CYS A 777 -2.15 14.93 17.08
CA CYS A 777 -1.22 15.43 16.07
C CYS A 777 0.18 15.66 16.66
N PHE A 778 1.21 15.52 15.82
CA PHE A 778 2.59 15.78 16.23
C PHE A 778 2.77 17.18 16.84
N GLY A 779 3.50 17.24 17.94
CA GLY A 779 3.82 18.48 18.64
C GLY A 779 2.70 19.01 19.53
N ASP A 780 1.58 18.30 19.66
CA ASP A 780 0.57 18.62 20.66
C ASP A 780 1.12 18.48 22.09
N PRO A 781 0.87 19.45 23.00
CA PRO A 781 1.43 19.42 24.34
C PRO A 781 0.84 18.35 25.26
N ILE A 782 -0.35 17.79 24.96
CA ILE A 782 -1.04 16.87 25.88
C ILE A 782 -1.24 15.46 25.33
N GLY A 783 -1.47 15.29 24.02
CA GLY A 783 -1.78 13.96 23.48
C GLY A 783 -0.59 13.00 23.44
N GLY A 784 0.59 13.48 23.05
CA GLY A 784 1.81 12.67 22.99
C GLY A 784 1.83 11.61 21.89
N CYS A 785 0.98 11.75 20.88
CA CYS A 785 0.99 10.99 19.63
C CYS A 785 1.76 11.76 18.53
N LYS A 786 1.85 11.19 17.33
CA LYS A 786 2.66 11.67 16.20
C LYS A 786 1.89 11.64 14.88
N VAL A 787 0.57 11.76 14.92
CA VAL A 787 -0.26 11.77 13.70
C VAL A 787 0.06 13.02 12.89
N SER A 788 0.30 12.88 11.60
CA SER A 788 0.57 13.98 10.69
C SER A 788 -0.71 14.70 10.25
N PRO A 789 -0.66 16.00 9.89
CA PRO A 789 -1.79 16.69 9.27
C PRO A 789 -2.33 15.95 8.03
N GLU A 790 -1.44 15.34 7.25
CA GLU A 790 -1.77 14.59 6.05
C GLU A 790 -2.63 13.36 6.37
N CYS A 791 -2.30 12.63 7.45
CA CYS A 791 -3.05 11.45 7.87
C CYS A 791 -4.51 11.79 8.23
N TYR A 792 -4.77 12.96 8.85
CA TYR A 792 -6.14 13.43 9.06
C TYR A 792 -6.88 13.68 7.74
N GLY A 793 -6.18 14.18 6.71
CA GLY A 793 -6.71 14.27 5.35
C GLY A 793 -7.04 12.90 4.75
N VAL A 794 -6.16 11.91 4.92
CA VAL A 794 -6.38 10.52 4.45
C VAL A 794 -7.58 9.87 5.16
N MET A 795 -7.68 10.00 6.49
CA MET A 795 -8.82 9.51 7.27
C MET A 795 -10.13 10.17 6.80
N THR A 796 -10.12 11.49 6.61
CA THR A 796 -11.28 12.23 6.06
C THR A 796 -11.67 11.73 4.67
N HIS A 797 -10.67 11.48 3.81
CA HIS A 797 -10.88 10.94 2.48
C HIS A 797 -11.56 9.57 2.53
N MET A 798 -11.09 8.64 3.38
CA MET A 798 -11.76 7.34 3.55
C MET A 798 -13.23 7.49 3.97
N LEU A 799 -13.53 8.39 4.92
CA LEU A 799 -14.90 8.61 5.42
C LEU A 799 -15.84 9.21 4.38
N ARG A 800 -15.33 10.00 3.42
CA ARG A 800 -16.12 10.58 2.32
C ARG A 800 -16.76 9.51 1.42
N SER A 801 -16.33 8.27 1.54
CA SER A 801 -16.91 7.15 0.84
C SER A 801 -18.23 6.66 1.48
N LEU A 802 -18.50 7.02 2.73
CA LEU A 802 -19.71 6.71 3.50
C LEU A 802 -20.78 7.78 3.32
N ALA A 803 -22.03 7.44 3.63
CA ALA A 803 -23.17 8.36 3.66
C ALA A 803 -23.32 9.26 2.40
N GLY A 804 -22.88 8.79 1.22
CA GLY A 804 -22.86 9.60 -0.01
C GLY A 804 -21.96 10.84 0.08
N GLY A 805 -20.95 10.82 0.93
CA GLY A 805 -20.06 11.95 1.20
C GLY A 805 -20.52 12.90 2.30
N ARG A 806 -21.67 12.64 2.95
CA ARG A 806 -22.20 13.45 4.06
C ARG A 806 -21.37 13.28 5.34
N VAL A 807 -20.24 13.99 5.36
CA VAL A 807 -19.28 14.03 6.48
C VAL A 807 -19.25 15.44 7.05
N ILE A 808 -19.44 15.57 8.37
CA ILE A 808 -19.34 16.85 9.09
C ILE A 808 -18.21 16.75 10.12
N LEU A 809 -17.21 17.61 10.01
CA LEU A 809 -16.07 17.69 10.92
C LEU A 809 -16.35 18.74 12.00
N CYS A 810 -16.33 18.37 13.27
CA CYS A 810 -16.57 19.28 14.40
C CYS A 810 -15.32 19.37 15.26
N LEU A 811 -14.69 20.56 15.33
CA LEU A 811 -13.47 20.72 16.13
C LEU A 811 -13.73 20.40 17.62
N GLU A 812 -12.96 19.45 18.16
CA GLU A 812 -12.93 19.08 19.60
C GLU A 812 -11.62 19.56 20.24
N GLY A 813 -10.69 18.66 20.61
CA GLY A 813 -9.36 18.97 21.11
C GLY A 813 -8.34 19.41 20.05
N GLY A 814 -7.07 19.45 20.42
CA GLY A 814 -5.96 19.98 19.61
C GLY A 814 -5.49 21.34 20.12
N TYR A 815 -4.31 21.34 20.72
CA TYR A 815 -3.82 22.41 21.58
C TYR A 815 -2.48 22.99 21.12
N ASN A 816 -1.77 22.27 20.23
CA ASN A 816 -0.83 22.92 19.33
C ASN A 816 -1.60 23.60 18.19
N ILE A 817 -1.86 24.89 18.36
CA ILE A 817 -2.63 25.74 17.44
C ILE A 817 -2.10 25.66 15.98
N THR A 818 -0.79 25.48 15.78
CA THR A 818 -0.21 25.31 14.44
C THR A 818 -0.61 23.97 13.84
N SER A 819 -0.38 22.87 14.55
CA SER A 819 -0.76 21.51 14.11
C SER A 819 -2.26 21.39 13.86
N THR A 820 -3.09 21.89 14.78
CA THR A 820 -4.56 21.93 14.64
C THR A 820 -4.99 22.67 13.37
N SER A 821 -4.40 23.84 13.10
CA SER A 821 -4.75 24.61 11.90
C SER A 821 -4.40 23.88 10.60
N PHE A 822 -3.26 23.20 10.57
CA PHE A 822 -2.81 22.42 9.43
C PHE A 822 -3.66 21.17 9.20
N ALA A 823 -3.93 20.42 10.26
CA ALA A 823 -4.72 19.20 10.18
C ALA A 823 -6.16 19.48 9.73
N MET A 824 -6.82 20.50 10.30
CA MET A 824 -8.15 20.90 9.84
C MET A 824 -8.14 21.38 8.39
N ALA A 825 -7.10 22.11 7.95
CA ALA A 825 -6.98 22.51 6.55
C ALA A 825 -6.85 21.29 5.62
N MET A 826 -6.09 20.26 6.01
CA MET A 826 -5.98 19.01 5.24
C MET A 826 -7.29 18.23 5.17
N CYS A 827 -8.07 18.20 6.25
CA CYS A 827 -9.41 17.62 6.23
C CYS A 827 -10.34 18.38 5.27
N THR A 828 -10.35 19.71 5.30
CA THR A 828 -11.15 20.53 4.37
C THR A 828 -10.75 20.30 2.92
N LYS A 829 -9.45 20.17 2.64
CA LYS A 829 -8.93 19.80 1.32
C LYS A 829 -9.44 18.43 0.85
N ALA A 830 -9.44 17.43 1.72
CA ALA A 830 -10.00 16.11 1.42
C ALA A 830 -11.51 16.16 1.09
N LEU A 831 -12.29 16.96 1.84
CA LEU A 831 -13.73 17.16 1.54
C LEU A 831 -13.96 17.85 0.18
N LEU A 832 -13.11 18.80 -0.17
CA LEU A 832 -13.10 19.47 -1.49
C LEU A 832 -12.64 18.56 -2.64
N GLY A 833 -12.11 17.37 -2.34
CA GLY A 833 -11.56 16.44 -3.33
C GLY A 833 -10.17 16.83 -3.85
N ASP A 834 -9.44 17.66 -3.11
CA ASP A 834 -8.04 17.96 -3.41
C ASP A 834 -7.14 16.74 -3.17
N PRO A 835 -6.02 16.61 -3.91
CA PRO A 835 -5.07 15.53 -3.69
C PRO A 835 -4.41 15.64 -2.31
N ILE A 836 -4.36 14.52 -1.59
CA ILE A 836 -3.66 14.39 -0.32
C ILE A 836 -2.33 13.68 -0.57
N TYR A 837 -1.23 14.37 -0.33
CA TYR A 837 0.11 13.79 -0.43
C TYR A 837 0.56 13.37 0.96
N THR A 838 1.13 12.17 1.06
CA THR A 838 1.67 11.63 2.31
C THR A 838 3.19 11.48 2.21
N HIS A 839 3.83 11.36 3.39
CA HIS A 839 5.25 11.08 3.43
C HIS A 839 5.53 9.60 3.20
N TYR A 840 6.42 9.28 2.25
CA TYR A 840 6.97 7.93 2.14
C TYR A 840 8.11 7.71 3.13
N ASP A 841 7.87 6.89 4.16
CA ASP A 841 8.91 6.40 5.07
C ASP A 841 9.01 4.87 4.98
N SER A 842 10.04 4.36 4.32
CA SER A 842 10.29 2.91 4.19
C SER A 842 10.59 2.22 5.53
N LYS A 843 10.85 3.00 6.61
CA LYS A 843 11.09 2.49 7.96
C LYS A 843 9.87 2.57 8.85
N ALA A 844 8.78 3.23 8.43
CA ALA A 844 7.56 3.26 9.21
C ALA A 844 7.02 1.83 9.40
N SER A 845 6.55 1.55 10.60
CA SER A 845 5.92 0.29 10.98
C SER A 845 4.97 0.56 12.14
N CYS A 846 3.86 -0.16 12.19
CA CYS A 846 2.92 -0.06 13.30
C CYS A 846 3.57 -0.53 14.61
N ASN A 847 3.32 0.18 15.69
CA ASN A 847 3.75 -0.19 17.03
C ASN A 847 3.06 -1.48 17.47
N TRP A 848 3.82 -2.44 18.02
CA TRP A 848 3.26 -3.69 18.50
C TRP A 848 2.13 -3.51 19.53
N SER A 849 2.21 -2.49 20.39
CA SER A 849 1.12 -2.20 21.34
C SER A 849 -0.16 -1.72 20.65
N ALA A 850 -0.07 -1.10 19.47
CA ALA A 850 -1.25 -0.72 18.69
C ALA A 850 -1.85 -1.95 17.99
N ILE A 851 -1.01 -2.85 17.49
CA ILE A 851 -1.43 -4.13 16.90
C ILE A 851 -2.20 -4.96 17.93
N GLU A 852 -1.69 -5.08 19.16
CA GLU A 852 -2.40 -5.73 20.27
C GLU A 852 -3.77 -5.10 20.51
N SER A 853 -3.83 -3.77 20.64
CA SER A 853 -5.09 -3.04 20.82
C SER A 853 -6.09 -3.29 19.67
N ILE A 854 -5.64 -3.26 18.41
CA ILE A 854 -6.50 -3.53 17.24
C ILE A 854 -7.03 -4.98 17.28
N ASN A 855 -6.17 -5.94 17.60
CA ASN A 855 -6.55 -7.36 17.69
C ASN A 855 -7.57 -7.61 18.81
N ASP A 856 -7.39 -6.97 19.96
CA ASP A 856 -8.32 -7.03 21.08
C ASP A 856 -9.69 -6.47 20.72
N VAL A 857 -9.72 -5.33 20.00
CA VAL A 857 -10.96 -4.75 19.48
C VAL A 857 -11.65 -5.71 18.52
N ILE A 858 -10.93 -6.25 17.53
CA ILE A 858 -11.49 -7.20 16.56
C ILE A 858 -12.04 -8.44 17.27
N LYS A 859 -11.29 -9.01 18.22
CA LYS A 859 -11.71 -10.17 19.00
C LYS A 859 -13.04 -9.94 19.72
N VAL A 860 -13.23 -8.75 20.29
CA VAL A 860 -14.47 -8.38 20.98
C VAL A 860 -15.61 -8.10 19.99
N HIS A 861 -15.32 -7.43 18.88
CA HIS A 861 -16.33 -6.89 17.97
C HIS A 861 -16.75 -7.82 16.83
N LYS A 862 -15.96 -8.85 16.47
CA LYS A 862 -16.27 -9.80 15.38
C LYS A 862 -17.60 -10.55 15.54
N LYS A 863 -18.14 -10.63 16.76
CA LYS A 863 -19.46 -11.21 17.02
C LYS A 863 -20.64 -10.29 16.64
N TYR A 864 -20.40 -8.97 16.58
CA TYR A 864 -21.38 -7.96 16.21
C TYR A 864 -21.26 -7.55 14.74
N TRP A 865 -20.03 -7.50 14.23
CA TRP A 865 -19.72 -7.00 12.88
C TRP A 865 -19.03 -8.09 12.07
N LYS A 866 -19.72 -8.58 11.04
CA LYS A 866 -19.29 -9.72 10.22
C LYS A 866 -18.08 -9.43 9.35
N ASN A 867 -17.85 -8.16 9.02
CA ASN A 867 -16.71 -7.72 8.21
C ASN A 867 -15.37 -7.71 8.99
N LEU A 868 -15.34 -8.17 10.25
CA LEU A 868 -14.11 -8.24 11.08
C LEU A 868 -13.51 -9.65 11.21
N LYS A 869 -13.98 -10.63 10.42
CA LYS A 869 -13.58 -12.04 10.62
C LYS A 869 -12.15 -12.39 10.17
N PHE A 870 -11.38 -11.47 9.61
CA PHE A 870 -10.08 -11.73 8.96
C PHE A 870 -8.87 -11.81 9.91
N GLN A 871 -9.08 -11.73 11.23
CA GLN A 871 -7.99 -11.81 12.21
C GLN A 871 -7.83 -13.22 12.79
N LEU A 872 -7.40 -14.16 11.95
CA LEU A 872 -7.07 -15.54 12.33
C LEU A 872 -5.56 -15.74 12.44
N ALA A 873 -5.14 -16.67 13.31
CA ALA A 873 -3.74 -17.00 13.48
C ALA A 873 -3.21 -17.78 12.26
N LEU A 874 -2.04 -17.38 11.77
CA LEU A 874 -1.35 -18.00 10.64
C LEU A 874 -0.21 -18.92 11.10
N PRO A 875 0.15 -19.98 10.37
CA PRO A 875 1.27 -20.83 10.74
C PRO A 875 2.59 -20.05 10.71
N ILE A 876 3.52 -20.39 11.61
CA ILE A 876 4.89 -19.84 11.63
C ILE A 876 5.74 -20.56 10.59
N GLU A 877 5.59 -21.88 10.51
CA GLU A 877 6.32 -22.74 9.59
C GLU A 877 5.98 -22.40 8.14
N ASN A 878 6.94 -22.61 7.23
CA ASN A 878 6.71 -22.48 5.80
C ASN A 878 5.97 -23.72 5.27
N VAL A 879 4.66 -23.61 5.08
CA VAL A 879 3.82 -24.70 4.58
C VAL A 879 3.69 -24.70 3.06
N LEU A 880 4.23 -23.69 2.36
CA LEU A 880 4.23 -23.65 0.89
C LEU A 880 5.33 -24.51 0.28
N GLU A 881 6.44 -24.74 0.99
CA GLU A 881 7.54 -25.62 0.56
C GLU A 881 7.07 -27.08 0.33
N ASN A 882 6.05 -27.53 1.06
CA ASN A 882 5.50 -28.90 0.97
C ASN A 882 4.58 -29.15 -0.25
N VAL A 883 4.34 -28.14 -1.09
CA VAL A 883 3.43 -28.22 -2.26
C VAL A 883 4.17 -28.14 -3.61
N SER A 884 5.51 -28.13 -3.58
CA SER A 884 6.30 -28.47 -4.76
C SER A 884 5.97 -29.91 -5.17
N PRO A 885 5.74 -30.23 -6.45
CA PRO A 885 5.63 -31.62 -6.88
C PRO A 885 6.90 -32.33 -6.46
N LYS A 886 6.79 -33.23 -5.48
CA LYS A 886 7.89 -34.06 -5.00
C LYS A 886 8.50 -34.77 -6.20
N SER A 887 9.64 -34.25 -6.67
CA SER A 887 10.51 -35.02 -7.53
C SER A 887 11.00 -36.22 -6.70
N THR A 888 11.06 -37.38 -7.32
CA THR A 888 11.48 -38.69 -6.78
C THR A 888 12.89 -38.72 -6.18
N LEU A 889 13.55 -37.58 -6.01
CA LEU A 889 14.89 -37.41 -5.46
C LEU A 889 14.94 -37.41 -3.92
N GLU A 890 13.92 -36.88 -3.23
CA GLU A 890 13.96 -36.70 -1.77
C GLU A 890 13.84 -38.03 -1.01
N GLU A 891 13.14 -39.03 -1.57
CA GLU A 891 13.10 -40.39 -1.02
C GLU A 891 14.44 -41.14 -1.18
N GLY A 892 15.30 -40.72 -2.11
CA GLY A 892 16.64 -41.27 -2.32
C GLY A 892 17.70 -40.73 -1.36
N LEU A 893 17.57 -39.45 -0.98
CA LEU A 893 18.53 -38.75 -0.11
C LEU A 893 18.47 -39.18 1.36
N ALA A 894 17.34 -39.74 1.82
CA ALA A 894 17.17 -40.23 3.19
C ALA A 894 18.00 -41.50 3.52
N ASN A 895 18.69 -42.10 2.54
CA ASN A 895 19.34 -43.41 2.66
C ASN A 895 20.88 -43.41 2.53
N LEU A 896 21.56 -42.25 2.52
CA LEU A 896 23.01 -42.15 2.34
C LEU A 896 23.78 -42.04 3.69
N THR A 897 24.60 -43.03 4.02
CA THR A 897 25.48 -43.08 5.21
C THR A 897 26.95 -42.79 4.88
N ILE A 898 27.65 -42.05 5.75
CA ILE A 898 29.09 -41.73 5.60
C ILE A 898 29.91 -42.54 6.62
N GLY A 899 30.84 -43.37 6.14
CA GLY A 899 31.80 -44.10 6.98
C GLY A 899 33.08 -43.28 7.21
N CYS A 900 33.40 -42.98 8.47
CA CYS A 900 34.68 -42.40 8.88
C CYS A 900 35.62 -43.52 9.35
N THR A 901 36.70 -43.77 8.60
CA THR A 901 37.92 -44.33 9.17
C THR A 901 39.12 -43.54 8.65
N ASP A 902 39.99 -43.21 9.60
CA ASP A 902 41.34 -42.67 9.51
C ASP A 902 41.49 -41.15 9.42
N GLY A 903 41.99 -40.61 10.53
CA GLY A 903 42.07 -39.20 10.85
C GLY A 903 43.17 -38.46 10.12
N ILE A 904 42.92 -37.16 9.91
CA ILE A 904 43.92 -36.19 9.50
C ILE A 904 43.82 -34.97 10.40
N HIS A 905 44.95 -34.71 11.05
CA HIS A 905 45.28 -33.61 11.94
C HIS A 905 45.13 -32.25 11.24
N CYS A 906 44.38 -31.32 11.82
CA CYS A 906 44.49 -29.90 11.52
C CYS A 906 45.65 -29.31 12.35
N GLY A 907 46.75 -28.99 11.68
CA GLY A 907 47.86 -28.22 12.25
C GLY A 907 47.60 -26.73 12.08
N THR A 908 47.60 -26.01 13.20
CA THR A 908 47.70 -24.54 13.26
C THR A 908 49.04 -24.21 13.91
N ASP A 909 49.93 -23.54 13.18
CA ASP A 909 51.06 -22.81 13.75
C ASP A 909 50.94 -21.34 13.30
N ASP A 910 50.70 -20.44 14.25
CA ASP A 910 51.73 -19.48 14.64
C ASP A 910 51.34 -18.68 15.92
N GLU A 911 52.29 -18.76 16.85
CA GLU A 911 52.63 -18.05 18.10
C GLU A 911 52.20 -16.57 18.26
N ALA A 912 52.12 -15.93 19.44
CA ALA A 912 52.20 -16.28 20.85
C ALA A 912 51.90 -15.02 21.71
N GLU A 913 51.88 -15.25 23.03
CA GLU A 913 52.05 -14.33 24.17
C GLU A 913 50.80 -13.71 24.84
N GLY A 914 50.59 -14.12 26.10
CA GLY A 914 50.28 -13.13 27.13
C GLY A 914 49.32 -13.48 28.27
N SER A 915 49.70 -14.44 29.12
CA SER A 915 49.59 -14.32 30.59
C SER A 915 48.21 -14.38 31.30
N SER A 916 48.02 -15.53 31.99
CA SER A 916 47.91 -15.64 33.46
C SER A 916 46.53 -15.76 34.15
N LYS A 917 46.36 -16.97 34.72
CA LYS A 917 45.86 -17.37 36.07
C LYS A 917 44.35 -17.51 36.25
N ASN A 918 43.90 -18.77 36.38
CA ASN A 918 43.75 -19.56 37.64
C ASN A 918 42.49 -19.10 38.40
N THR A 919 41.55 -19.96 38.82
CA THR A 919 41.69 -21.28 39.47
C THR A 919 40.27 -21.90 39.53
N ASN A 920 40.10 -23.20 39.24
CA ASN A 920 39.98 -24.31 40.23
C ASN A 920 38.61 -24.27 40.93
N THR A 921 37.73 -25.28 40.93
CA THR A 921 37.81 -26.71 41.30
C THR A 921 36.39 -27.26 41.02
N GLY A 922 36.11 -28.50 40.62
CA GLY A 922 36.81 -29.75 40.84
C GLY A 922 35.76 -30.85 41.09
N SER A 923 35.87 -31.96 40.32
CA SER A 923 35.57 -33.37 40.68
C SER A 923 34.12 -33.76 41.02
N LYS A 924 33.59 -34.96 40.73
CA LYS A 924 34.02 -36.31 40.29
C LYS A 924 32.71 -37.09 40.03
N ASP A 925 32.55 -38.25 39.41
CA ASP A 925 33.37 -39.32 38.81
C ASP A 925 32.32 -40.20 38.09
N GLN A 926 32.63 -40.79 36.93
CA GLN A 926 32.46 -42.23 36.64
C GLN A 926 32.77 -42.54 35.16
N SER A 927 33.71 -43.47 35.01
CA SER A 927 34.22 -44.09 33.77
C SER A 927 33.38 -45.33 33.37
N PRO A 928 33.74 -46.09 32.31
CA PRO A 928 33.24 -45.91 30.96
C PRO A 928 32.45 -47.14 30.46
N LYS A 929 31.55 -46.93 29.50
CA LYS A 929 31.01 -48.01 28.66
C LYS A 929 31.23 -47.67 27.20
N THR A 930 31.77 -48.65 26.50
CA THR A 930 31.86 -48.78 25.04
C THR A 930 30.53 -48.45 24.38
N ASP A 931 30.52 -47.55 23.40
CA ASP A 931 29.33 -47.29 22.58
C ASP A 931 29.65 -47.46 21.09
N ASP A 932 28.84 -48.27 20.44
CA ASP A 932 28.76 -48.46 18.99
C ASP A 932 28.24 -47.17 18.36
N SER A 933 29.13 -46.28 17.87
CA SER A 933 28.68 -45.09 17.16
C SER A 933 28.24 -45.46 15.74
N LYS A 934 26.93 -45.37 15.46
CA LYS A 934 26.38 -45.38 14.10
C LYS A 934 27.06 -44.31 13.21
N PRO A 935 27.24 -44.56 11.90
CA PRO A 935 27.73 -43.57 10.97
C PRO A 935 26.77 -42.38 10.91
N LYS A 936 27.28 -41.16 11.13
CA LYS A 936 26.50 -39.91 11.05
C LYS A 936 26.19 -39.58 9.59
N THR A 937 24.96 -39.17 9.30
CA THR A 937 24.57 -38.64 7.99
C THR A 937 25.03 -37.19 7.82
N LEU A 938 25.06 -36.66 6.59
CA LEU A 938 25.34 -35.24 6.34
C LEU A 938 24.34 -34.34 7.08
N VAL A 939 23.10 -34.79 7.24
CA VAL A 939 22.05 -34.10 7.99
C VAL A 939 22.38 -34.05 9.48
N ASP A 940 22.92 -35.14 10.05
CA ASP A 940 23.35 -35.16 11.46
C ASP A 940 24.54 -34.23 11.69
N PHE A 941 25.51 -34.19 10.76
CA PHE A 941 26.66 -33.30 10.85
C PHE A 941 26.27 -31.81 10.73
N LEU A 942 25.36 -31.47 9.82
CA LEU A 942 24.85 -30.09 9.66
C LEU A 942 23.98 -29.67 10.85
N SER A 943 23.22 -30.60 11.43
CA SER A 943 22.41 -30.35 12.63
C SER A 943 23.28 -30.13 13.87
N ASP A 944 24.33 -30.94 14.03
CA ASP A 944 25.28 -30.81 15.15
C ASP A 944 26.12 -29.53 15.09
N ASN A 945 26.25 -28.91 13.90
CA ASN A 945 27.04 -27.71 13.67
C ASN A 945 26.20 -26.48 13.27
N MET A 946 24.88 -26.56 13.43
CA MET A 946 23.91 -25.52 13.04
C MET A 946 24.25 -24.15 13.63
N GLN A 947 24.73 -24.13 14.88
CA GLN A 947 25.08 -22.88 15.56
C GLN A 947 26.29 -22.20 14.91
N ALA A 948 27.29 -22.94 14.44
CA ALA A 948 28.45 -22.40 13.73
C ALA A 948 28.10 -21.89 12.30
N ILE A 949 27.04 -22.44 11.68
CA ILE A 949 26.48 -21.93 10.42
C ILE A 949 25.71 -20.62 10.65
N VAL A 950 24.90 -20.56 11.72
CA VAL A 950 24.15 -19.36 12.12
C VAL A 950 25.09 -18.22 12.53
N ASP A 951 26.21 -18.55 13.18
CA ASP A 951 27.21 -17.58 13.62
C ASP A 951 28.17 -17.15 12.50
N GLY A 952 28.01 -17.70 11.28
CA GLY A 952 28.78 -17.32 10.09
C GLY A 952 30.21 -17.86 10.04
N GLU A 953 30.51 -18.89 10.85
CA GLU A 953 31.82 -19.54 10.92
C GLU A 953 31.96 -20.68 9.90
N MET A 954 30.85 -21.10 9.25
CA MET A 954 30.82 -22.06 8.15
C MET A 954 29.82 -21.65 7.05
N PHE A 955 30.15 -21.95 5.79
CA PHE A 955 29.24 -21.83 4.64
C PHE A 955 29.06 -23.21 4.02
N ALA A 956 27.81 -23.66 3.81
CA ALA A 956 27.52 -24.88 3.08
C ALA A 956 27.15 -24.54 1.64
N VAL A 957 27.86 -25.13 0.68
CA VAL A 957 27.55 -25.01 -0.75
C VAL A 957 27.18 -26.40 -1.24
N VAL A 958 25.95 -26.57 -1.75
CA VAL A 958 25.48 -27.84 -2.33
C VAL A 958 25.78 -27.82 -3.83
N PRO A 959 26.70 -28.66 -4.34
CA PRO A 959 26.97 -28.73 -5.77
C PRO A 959 25.77 -29.32 -6.53
N LEU A 960 25.56 -28.89 -7.77
CA LEU A 960 24.59 -29.52 -8.67
C LEU A 960 25.04 -30.96 -8.97
N PRO A 961 24.15 -31.97 -8.85
CA PRO A 961 24.48 -33.36 -9.18
C PRO A 961 24.66 -33.59 -10.70
N GLY A 962 24.26 -32.62 -11.52
CA GLY A 962 24.40 -32.65 -12.97
C GLY A 962 24.13 -31.28 -13.59
N CYS A 963 24.69 -31.02 -14.76
CA CYS A 963 24.36 -29.86 -15.59
C CYS A 963 24.53 -30.22 -17.08
N PRO A 964 23.81 -29.57 -18.01
CA PRO A 964 23.87 -29.89 -19.45
C PRO A 964 25.28 -29.69 -20.05
N HIS A 965 26.17 -29.02 -19.34
CA HIS A 965 27.55 -28.79 -19.77
C HIS A 965 28.49 -29.96 -19.49
N LEU A 966 28.07 -30.97 -18.71
CA LEU A 966 28.88 -32.19 -18.49
C LEU A 966 29.08 -33.00 -19.78
N ASP A 967 28.10 -32.97 -20.69
CA ASP A 967 28.15 -33.66 -21.98
C ASP A 967 29.24 -33.12 -22.92
N SER A 968 29.80 -31.95 -22.60
CA SER A 968 30.90 -31.34 -23.35
C SER A 968 32.29 -31.80 -22.90
N LEU A 969 32.38 -32.66 -21.89
CA LEU A 969 33.65 -33.20 -21.40
C LEU A 969 34.16 -34.32 -22.32
N TYR A 970 35.45 -34.27 -22.61
CA TYR A 970 36.17 -35.33 -23.33
C TYR A 970 37.09 -36.08 -22.37
N ALA A 971 37.46 -37.32 -22.72
CA ALA A 971 38.42 -38.10 -21.97
C ALA A 971 39.76 -37.34 -21.85
N ILE A 972 40.31 -37.29 -20.64
CA ILE A 972 41.58 -36.61 -20.38
C ILE A 972 42.72 -37.42 -21.00
N PRO A 973 43.57 -36.83 -21.86
CA PRO A 973 44.74 -37.51 -22.40
C PRO A 973 45.68 -38.03 -21.31
N SER A 974 46.31 -39.19 -21.53
CA SER A 974 47.15 -39.86 -20.52
C SER A 974 48.43 -39.11 -20.14
N ASP A 975 48.83 -38.11 -20.94
CA ASP A 975 49.97 -37.22 -20.71
C ASP A 975 49.62 -35.95 -19.92
N VAL A 976 48.32 -35.68 -19.69
CA VAL A 976 47.85 -34.51 -18.91
C VAL A 976 47.81 -34.83 -17.42
N ASN A 977 48.49 -34.01 -16.62
CA ASN A 977 48.55 -34.14 -15.16
C ASN A 977 48.19 -32.82 -14.48
N PHE A 978 47.18 -32.83 -13.62
CA PHE A 978 46.69 -31.66 -12.88
C PHE A 978 47.52 -31.42 -11.60
N GLN A 979 48.77 -30.99 -11.78
CA GLN A 979 49.73 -30.76 -10.69
C GLN A 979 49.34 -29.57 -9.78
N GLN A 980 49.64 -29.69 -8.49
CA GLN A 980 49.52 -28.57 -7.54
C GLN A 980 50.60 -27.51 -7.74
N GLY A 981 50.30 -26.27 -7.37
CA GLY A 981 51.26 -25.16 -7.40
C GLY A 981 51.65 -24.69 -8.81
N VAL A 982 50.99 -25.17 -9.86
CA VAL A 982 51.14 -24.68 -11.24
C VAL A 982 50.77 -23.20 -11.28
N LYS A 983 51.59 -22.38 -11.93
CA LYS A 983 51.37 -20.93 -12.05
C LYS A 983 50.21 -20.63 -13.00
N CYS A 984 49.44 -19.60 -12.68
CA CYS A 984 48.47 -19.04 -13.60
C CYS A 984 49.18 -18.58 -14.87
N THR A 985 48.66 -18.96 -16.02
CA THR A 985 49.21 -18.63 -17.34
C THR A 985 49.33 -17.13 -17.60
N ASP A 986 48.52 -16.30 -16.92
CA ASP A 986 48.41 -14.87 -17.19
C ASP A 986 49.07 -13.97 -16.14
N CYS A 987 49.24 -14.42 -14.88
CA CYS A 987 49.76 -13.56 -13.81
C CYS A 987 50.71 -14.21 -12.81
N ASP A 988 51.24 -15.41 -13.11
CA ASP A 988 52.21 -16.14 -12.28
C ASP A 988 51.76 -16.48 -10.85
N HIS A 989 50.51 -16.19 -10.46
CA HIS A 989 49.94 -16.55 -9.16
C HIS A 989 49.88 -18.08 -9.01
N THR A 990 50.16 -18.61 -7.82
CA THR A 990 50.26 -20.07 -7.57
C THR A 990 49.19 -20.63 -6.63
N ILE A 991 48.40 -19.75 -6.00
CA ILE A 991 47.39 -20.09 -4.99
C ILE A 991 46.00 -19.97 -5.63
N GLU A 992 45.08 -20.91 -5.32
CA GLU A 992 43.70 -20.93 -5.82
C GLU A 992 43.61 -20.92 -7.36
N ASN A 993 44.43 -21.76 -7.99
CA ASN A 993 44.43 -21.95 -9.43
C ASN A 993 43.49 -23.08 -9.84
N TRP A 994 42.86 -22.86 -10.99
CA TRP A 994 41.85 -23.71 -11.56
C TRP A 994 42.37 -24.22 -12.89
N VAL A 995 41.98 -25.43 -13.28
CA VAL A 995 42.26 -26.02 -14.58
C VAL A 995 40.97 -26.10 -15.39
N CYS A 996 40.99 -25.63 -16.63
CA CYS A 996 39.86 -25.78 -17.54
C CYS A 996 39.73 -27.25 -17.96
N LEU A 997 38.55 -27.86 -17.83
CA LEU A 997 38.35 -29.27 -18.15
C LEU A 997 38.25 -29.57 -19.66
N HIS A 998 38.25 -28.53 -20.50
CA HIS A 998 38.14 -28.65 -21.96
C HIS A 998 39.48 -28.48 -22.69
N CYS A 999 40.39 -27.66 -22.15
CA CYS A 999 41.67 -27.35 -22.79
C CYS A 999 42.87 -27.40 -21.85
N TYR A 1000 42.64 -27.77 -20.58
CA TYR A 1000 43.66 -28.03 -19.57
C TYR A 1000 44.58 -26.84 -19.22
N ILE A 1001 44.24 -25.62 -19.65
CA ILE A 1001 44.94 -24.41 -19.21
C ILE A 1001 44.70 -24.18 -17.71
N THR A 1002 45.73 -23.71 -17.02
CA THR A 1002 45.67 -23.37 -15.60
C THR A 1002 45.67 -21.85 -15.40
N ALA A 1003 44.62 -21.32 -14.78
CA ALA A 1003 44.48 -19.90 -14.51
C ALA A 1003 43.96 -19.66 -13.09
N CYS A 1004 44.23 -18.48 -12.53
CA CYS A 1004 43.77 -18.14 -11.19
C CYS A 1004 42.25 -17.99 -11.15
N GLY A 1005 41.67 -18.43 -10.04
CA GLY A 1005 40.22 -18.56 -9.86
C GLY A 1005 39.45 -17.25 -10.00
N ARG A 1006 38.12 -17.34 -10.10
CA ARG A 1006 37.23 -16.18 -10.28
C ARG A 1006 37.40 -15.08 -9.21
N HIS A 1007 37.82 -15.46 -8.01
CA HIS A 1007 38.05 -14.55 -6.88
C HIS A 1007 39.51 -14.11 -6.72
N ILE A 1008 40.42 -14.68 -7.53
CA ILE A 1008 41.84 -14.32 -7.58
C ILE A 1008 42.17 -13.83 -8.98
N ASN A 1009 42.17 -12.51 -9.20
CA ASN A 1009 42.38 -11.84 -10.49
C ASN A 1009 41.46 -12.27 -11.66
N GLY A 1010 40.65 -13.32 -11.54
CA GLY A 1010 39.57 -13.67 -12.47
C GLY A 1010 40.00 -14.23 -13.82
N HIS A 1011 41.24 -14.72 -13.98
CA HIS A 1011 41.71 -15.19 -15.28
C HIS A 1011 41.01 -16.46 -15.77
N MET A 1012 40.60 -17.38 -14.90
CA MET A 1012 39.80 -18.51 -15.34
C MET A 1012 38.38 -18.10 -15.80
N ALA A 1013 37.81 -17.05 -15.20
CA ALA A 1013 36.54 -16.47 -15.65
C ALA A 1013 36.70 -15.73 -17.00
N SER A 1014 37.84 -15.06 -17.20
CA SER A 1014 38.20 -14.41 -18.47
C SER A 1014 38.44 -15.44 -19.59
N HIS A 1015 39.07 -16.56 -19.25
CA HIS A 1015 39.25 -17.71 -20.13
C HIS A 1015 37.91 -18.29 -20.58
N TYR A 1016 36.97 -18.52 -19.66
CA TYR A 1016 35.59 -18.91 -20.01
C TYR A 1016 34.91 -17.89 -20.92
N SER A 1017 35.01 -16.60 -20.60
CA SER A 1017 34.39 -15.53 -21.40
C SER A 1017 34.92 -15.51 -22.85
N THR A 1018 36.16 -15.96 -23.07
CA THR A 1018 36.83 -15.97 -24.38
C THR A 1018 36.60 -17.28 -25.16
N THR A 1019 36.63 -18.42 -24.46
CA THR A 1019 36.62 -19.76 -25.08
C THR A 1019 35.28 -20.48 -24.99
N HIS A 1020 34.40 -20.00 -24.11
CA HIS A 1020 33.13 -20.63 -23.73
C HIS A 1020 33.28 -22.05 -23.20
N HIS A 1021 34.45 -22.41 -22.66
CA HIS A 1021 34.68 -23.69 -21.99
C HIS A 1021 34.01 -23.70 -20.60
N PRO A 1022 32.93 -24.47 -20.41
CA PRO A 1022 32.00 -24.23 -19.31
C PRO A 1022 32.50 -24.68 -17.94
N LEU A 1023 33.42 -25.65 -17.86
CA LEU A 1023 33.80 -26.32 -16.62
C LEU A 1023 35.26 -26.08 -16.25
N SER A 1024 35.52 -25.82 -14.98
CA SER A 1024 36.87 -25.71 -14.43
C SER A 1024 36.96 -26.39 -13.08
N LEU A 1025 38.06 -27.10 -12.85
CA LEU A 1025 38.37 -27.80 -11.60
C LEU A 1025 39.39 -26.99 -10.79
N SER A 1026 39.07 -26.72 -9.53
CA SER A 1026 39.98 -26.12 -8.58
C SER A 1026 41.06 -27.12 -8.19
N LEU A 1027 42.32 -26.72 -8.30
CA LEU A 1027 43.43 -27.53 -7.79
C LEU A 1027 43.49 -27.45 -6.26
N ALA A 1028 43.02 -26.37 -5.63
CA ALA A 1028 43.11 -26.21 -4.18
C ALA A 1028 42.24 -27.20 -3.41
N ASP A 1029 40.99 -27.41 -3.82
CA ASP A 1029 39.99 -28.17 -3.07
C ASP A 1029 39.25 -29.23 -3.91
N LEU A 1030 39.66 -29.44 -5.17
CA LEU A 1030 39.05 -30.39 -6.12
C LEU A 1030 37.58 -30.09 -6.47
N SER A 1031 37.08 -28.92 -6.11
CA SER A 1031 35.74 -28.47 -6.47
C SER A 1031 35.68 -28.14 -7.98
N VAL A 1032 34.53 -28.39 -8.61
CA VAL A 1032 34.33 -28.09 -10.04
C VAL A 1032 33.27 -27.01 -10.16
N TRP A 1033 33.54 -25.97 -10.94
CA TRP A 1033 32.64 -24.86 -11.19
C TRP A 1033 32.17 -24.87 -12.64
N CYS A 1034 30.86 -24.66 -12.82
CA CYS A 1034 30.24 -24.46 -14.12
C CYS A 1034 29.89 -22.99 -14.29
N TYR A 1035 30.58 -22.30 -15.21
CA TYR A 1035 30.39 -20.87 -15.42
C TYR A 1035 29.01 -20.50 -15.98
N PRO A 1036 28.42 -21.22 -16.95
CA PRO A 1036 27.07 -20.92 -17.40
C PRO A 1036 25.99 -21.19 -16.34
N CYS A 1037 26.19 -22.18 -15.47
CA CYS A 1037 25.25 -22.51 -14.41
C CYS A 1037 25.48 -21.71 -13.11
N ASP A 1038 26.58 -20.94 -13.04
CA ASP A 1038 27.01 -20.17 -11.86
C ASP A 1038 27.01 -20.99 -10.55
N ALA A 1039 27.40 -22.26 -10.65
CA ALA A 1039 27.28 -23.22 -9.56
C ALA A 1039 28.45 -24.21 -9.53
N TYR A 1040 28.71 -24.76 -8.34
CA TYR A 1040 29.57 -25.93 -8.21
C TYR A 1040 28.84 -27.16 -8.76
N VAL A 1041 29.57 -28.10 -9.33
CA VAL A 1041 29.04 -29.35 -9.91
C VAL A 1041 29.78 -30.53 -9.31
N ASP A 1042 29.03 -31.56 -8.93
CA ASP A 1042 29.58 -32.86 -8.53
C ASP A 1042 28.83 -33.98 -9.24
N ASN A 1043 29.54 -34.77 -10.06
CA ASN A 1043 28.93 -35.78 -10.92
C ASN A 1043 29.95 -36.90 -11.21
N PRO A 1044 29.51 -38.16 -11.38
CA PRO A 1044 30.40 -39.27 -11.73
C PRO A 1044 31.31 -39.05 -12.94
N LEU A 1045 30.86 -38.28 -13.95
CA LEU A 1045 31.66 -37.94 -15.14
C LEU A 1045 32.90 -37.10 -14.82
N LEU A 1046 32.94 -36.44 -13.65
CA LEU A 1046 34.08 -35.66 -13.19
C LEU A 1046 35.12 -36.51 -12.45
N TYR A 1047 34.85 -37.80 -12.21
CA TYR A 1047 35.74 -38.69 -11.45
C TYR A 1047 37.15 -38.71 -12.01
N ASP A 1048 37.31 -38.90 -13.33
CA ASP A 1048 38.64 -38.99 -13.93
C ASP A 1048 39.45 -37.69 -13.75
N ALA A 1049 38.78 -36.53 -13.88
CA ALA A 1049 39.40 -35.23 -13.65
C ALA A 1049 39.80 -35.02 -12.19
N LYS A 1050 38.89 -35.33 -11.26
CA LYS A 1050 39.14 -35.21 -9.82
C LYS A 1050 40.22 -36.19 -9.35
N ASN A 1051 40.18 -37.43 -9.81
CA ASN A 1051 41.15 -38.46 -9.49
C ASN A 1051 42.54 -38.15 -10.09
N ASN A 1052 42.62 -37.55 -11.29
CA ASN A 1052 43.87 -37.05 -11.85
C ASN A 1052 44.50 -35.99 -10.93
N ALA A 1053 43.75 -34.95 -10.55
CA ALA A 1053 44.21 -33.91 -9.64
C ALA A 1053 44.53 -34.44 -8.23
N HIS A 1054 43.74 -35.40 -7.72
CA HIS A 1054 43.96 -36.05 -6.43
C HIS A 1054 45.25 -36.86 -6.42
N LYS A 1055 45.49 -37.71 -7.44
CA LYS A 1055 46.74 -38.46 -7.61
C LYS A 1055 47.94 -37.53 -7.66
N CYS A 1056 47.83 -36.43 -8.40
CA CYS A 1056 48.89 -35.43 -8.48
C CYS A 1056 49.13 -34.72 -7.13
N LYS A 1057 48.09 -34.56 -6.30
CA LYS A 1057 48.15 -33.87 -5.00
C LYS A 1057 48.61 -34.76 -3.86
N PHE A 1058 48.17 -36.02 -3.82
CA PHE A 1058 48.31 -36.91 -2.67
C PHE A 1058 49.10 -38.19 -2.97
N GLY A 1059 49.41 -38.49 -4.24
CA GLY A 1059 50.17 -39.67 -4.64
C GLY A 1059 49.37 -40.98 -4.66
N GLU A 1060 48.05 -40.91 -4.41
CA GLU A 1060 47.14 -42.06 -4.34
C GLU A 1060 45.80 -41.78 -5.05
N GLU A 1061 45.05 -42.84 -5.35
CA GLU A 1061 43.71 -42.71 -5.94
C GLU A 1061 42.72 -42.09 -4.93
N MET A 1062 41.68 -41.44 -5.42
CA MET A 1062 40.61 -40.93 -4.55
C MET A 1062 39.94 -42.08 -3.76
N PRO A 1063 39.80 -41.95 -2.43
CA PRO A 1063 39.23 -43.01 -1.59
C PRO A 1063 37.72 -43.22 -1.78
N TRP A 1064 36.97 -42.25 -2.33
CA TRP A 1064 35.57 -42.43 -2.71
C TRP A 1064 35.44 -42.75 -4.21
N CYS A 1065 34.81 -43.88 -4.52
CA CYS A 1065 34.45 -44.25 -5.88
C CYS A 1065 32.93 -44.10 -6.06
N TYR A 1066 32.47 -43.60 -7.21
CA TYR A 1066 31.04 -43.61 -7.58
C TYR A 1066 30.50 -45.03 -7.85
N LYS A 1067 31.13 -46.08 -7.30
CA LYS A 1067 30.74 -47.47 -7.51
C LYS A 1067 29.66 -47.85 -6.51
N ASP A 1068 28.42 -47.77 -6.94
CA ASP A 1068 27.59 -48.96 -7.14
C ASP A 1068 26.29 -48.56 -7.85
N GLY A 1069 26.22 -48.86 -9.16
CA GLY A 1069 24.98 -48.77 -9.93
C GLY A 1069 25.14 -48.31 -11.37
N ILE A 1070 25.19 -49.29 -12.29
CA ILE A 1070 24.95 -49.18 -13.74
C ILE A 1070 26.16 -48.75 -14.59
N HIS A 1071 26.90 -49.77 -15.02
CA HIS A 1071 27.51 -49.78 -16.35
C HIS A 1071 26.42 -49.68 -17.43
N MET A 1072 26.49 -48.67 -18.29
CA MET A 1072 26.01 -48.78 -19.67
C MET A 1072 27.13 -48.26 -20.59
N GLY A 1073 27.44 -49.06 -21.61
CA GLY A 1073 28.36 -48.69 -22.69
C GLY A 1073 27.63 -48.03 -23.85
#